data_AF-A0A847JAH8-F1
#
_entry.id   AF-A0A847JAH8-F1
#
_cell.length_a   1.000
_cell.length_b   1.000
_cell.length_c   1.000
_cell.angle_alpha   90.00
_cell.angle_beta   90.00
_cell.angle_gamma   90.00
#
_symmetry.space_group_name_H-M   'P 1'
#
loop_
_entity.id
_entity.type
_entity.pdbx_description
1 polymer ?
#
loop_
_entity_poly.entity_id
_entity_poly.type
_entity_poly.pdbx_seq_one_letter_code
_entity_poly.pdbx_strand_id
1 'polypeptide(L)'
;MLSLTSIDPLGYAWMGAIFLFFGEVAALLALPSLGRVVLFSTIAEVGYLLIGIGIGGPAGDVGAGMHLGFQAVMRGLVVVAGWYLIARTGSSNLDDLRGSGRRMPVAATLFGFGVFAVMGLSPFKGSFSKFMILYAAIEQGHWGIAIVGTAATVVAAAYYLLLVQRVCLEAPTREVELAPAPSALLPIAGILAAVTAVLGVWPEPLLEAAMKVAKVGDLAAIPHFEAPWSTLVLVPYVGGFAIWAIGHKAPRLRDALAVVLALTTLALVVMDGSLEPASRLFALIFTGITTVMVIYSVDYMAGAANANRYWFFAFLMIGSMIGLTTAHELGNFYVFWELMTWTSYFLVVQDESPKALKAGFVYFMMCAGGAYVMHFGILLAHAGTGSFDFAVLAERLPQMAPLSGLVIAAALFVGFAVKAGLVPMQAWLPLAHPVAPASVSGPLSGILTKAGVFGMVKVLFLVVGFGALKNFAFHGVDLSTVLVVLGCLTLIYCEVRALFEPELKRMLAFSTLAQVGEITAILGLGTALAVDASLLHVMNHAAMKTLLFFAAGAFIFRTGHHMIADFAGLGRKMPVTAGAYALASIAVMGLPPFNGFVSKFLMVWAAVDAGHWEIAGLLLLGGLAGAVYYLRVVATLFFKPWTGADDVREAPASMIAAL
;
A
#
# COMPACT_ATOMS: atom_id res chain seq x y z
N MET A 1 12.55 -21.48 -51.30
CA MET A 1 12.06 -20.14 -50.95
C MET A 1 10.89 -20.31 -49.99
N LEU A 2 11.16 -20.27 -48.68
CA LEU A 2 10.11 -20.18 -47.65
C LEU A 2 9.60 -18.73 -47.66
N SER A 3 8.35 -18.55 -48.07
CA SER A 3 7.65 -17.28 -47.97
C SER A 3 7.58 -16.85 -46.50
N LEU A 4 8.41 -15.89 -46.10
CA LEU A 4 8.26 -15.12 -44.85
C LEU A 4 7.06 -14.16 -44.98
N THR A 5 5.90 -14.70 -45.32
CA THR A 5 4.62 -14.00 -45.28
C THR A 5 4.20 -13.85 -43.83
N SER A 6 4.40 -12.62 -43.33
CA SER A 6 3.66 -11.94 -42.25
C SER A 6 3.12 -12.85 -41.15
N ILE A 7 3.83 -12.90 -40.03
CA ILE A 7 3.21 -13.32 -38.76
C ILE A 7 1.94 -12.46 -38.59
N ASP A 8 0.82 -13.10 -38.31
CA ASP A 8 -0.45 -12.42 -38.01
C ASP A 8 -0.25 -11.41 -36.85
N PRO A 9 -0.77 -10.16 -36.93
CA PRO A 9 -0.69 -9.19 -35.82
C PRO A 9 -0.99 -9.78 -34.44
N LEU A 10 -2.02 -10.62 -34.32
CA LEU A 10 -2.35 -11.30 -33.07
C LEU A 10 -1.29 -12.33 -32.66
N GLY A 11 -0.63 -12.98 -33.62
CA GLY A 11 0.53 -13.83 -33.40
C GLY A 11 1.72 -13.07 -32.80
N TYR A 12 1.95 -11.82 -33.21
CA TYR A 12 2.93 -10.95 -32.56
C TYR A 12 2.55 -10.64 -31.11
N ALA A 13 1.27 -10.40 -30.83
CA ALA A 13 0.82 -10.11 -29.48
C ALA A 13 1.00 -11.30 -28.52
N TRP A 14 0.68 -12.52 -28.96
CA TRP A 14 0.93 -13.73 -28.17
C TRP A 14 2.42 -14.04 -27.99
N MET A 15 3.23 -13.83 -29.03
CA MET A 15 4.69 -13.91 -28.89
C MET A 15 5.20 -12.90 -27.86
N GLY A 16 4.66 -11.69 -27.87
CA GLY A 16 4.93 -10.66 -26.87
C GLY A 16 4.55 -11.10 -25.45
N ALA A 17 3.37 -11.69 -25.26
CA ALA A 17 2.92 -12.22 -23.97
C ALA A 17 3.84 -13.34 -23.44
N ILE A 18 4.31 -14.22 -24.32
CA ILE A 18 5.28 -15.28 -23.99
C ILE A 18 6.62 -14.64 -23.58
N PHE A 19 7.16 -13.72 -24.38
CA PHE A 19 8.42 -13.04 -24.08
C PHE A 19 8.37 -12.27 -22.76
N LEU A 20 7.24 -11.60 -22.52
CA LEU A 20 6.97 -10.90 -21.27
C LEU A 20 7.02 -11.88 -20.09
N PHE A 21 6.16 -12.90 -20.07
CA PHE A 21 6.06 -13.78 -18.90
C PHE A 21 7.35 -14.57 -18.63
N PHE A 22 7.90 -15.23 -19.65
CA PHE A 22 9.13 -16.01 -19.48
C PHE A 22 10.36 -15.13 -19.27
N GLY A 23 10.38 -13.91 -19.83
CA GLY A 23 11.42 -12.92 -19.56
C GLY A 23 11.43 -12.48 -18.11
N GLU A 24 10.26 -12.18 -17.53
CA GLU A 24 10.15 -11.81 -16.11
C GLU A 24 10.55 -12.97 -15.18
N VAL A 25 10.13 -14.20 -15.50
CA VAL A 25 10.53 -15.40 -14.74
C VAL A 25 12.04 -15.65 -14.86
N ALA A 26 12.61 -15.52 -16.07
CA ALA A 26 14.05 -15.66 -16.28
C ALA A 26 14.85 -14.58 -15.53
N ALA A 27 14.35 -13.33 -15.48
CA ALA A 27 14.95 -12.26 -14.70
C ALA A 27 14.95 -12.59 -13.20
N LEU A 28 13.84 -13.10 -12.67
CA LEU A 28 13.74 -13.55 -11.28
C LEU A 28 14.75 -14.69 -10.97
N LEU A 29 14.85 -15.69 -11.85
CA LEU A 29 15.79 -16.81 -11.69
C LEU A 29 17.26 -16.36 -11.84
N ALA A 30 17.51 -15.26 -12.55
CA ALA A 30 18.81 -14.68 -12.76
C ALA A 30 19.27 -13.72 -11.63
N LEU A 31 18.48 -13.56 -10.57
CA LEU A 31 18.74 -12.67 -9.43
C LEU A 31 20.19 -12.62 -8.91
N PRO A 32 20.97 -13.72 -8.88
CA PRO A 32 22.36 -13.66 -8.44
C PRO A 32 23.26 -12.71 -9.27
N SER A 33 22.90 -12.35 -10.50
CA SER A 33 23.69 -11.45 -11.36
C SER A 33 22.86 -10.28 -11.87
N LEU A 34 23.21 -9.06 -11.45
CA LEU A 34 22.50 -7.84 -11.87
C LEU A 34 22.46 -7.69 -13.40
N GLY A 35 23.57 -7.94 -14.09
CA GLY A 35 23.64 -7.84 -15.54
C GLY A 35 22.66 -8.78 -16.25
N ARG A 36 22.50 -10.01 -15.75
CA ARG A 36 21.54 -10.98 -16.31
C ARG A 36 20.10 -10.59 -16.01
N VAL A 37 19.80 -10.11 -14.80
CA VAL A 37 18.46 -9.60 -14.45
C VAL A 37 18.05 -8.46 -15.38
N VAL A 38 18.94 -7.49 -15.59
CA VAL A 38 18.69 -6.35 -16.47
C VAL A 38 18.49 -6.80 -17.93
N LEU A 39 19.27 -7.77 -18.40
CA LEU A 39 19.11 -8.34 -19.75
C LEU A 39 17.74 -9.01 -19.93
N PHE A 40 17.37 -9.96 -19.07
CA PHE A 40 16.11 -10.69 -19.20
C PHE A 40 14.88 -9.80 -18.98
N SER A 41 14.94 -8.87 -18.01
CA SER A 41 13.86 -7.89 -17.82
C SER A 41 13.71 -6.96 -19.01
N THR A 42 14.80 -6.60 -19.70
CA THR A 42 14.71 -5.81 -20.95
C THR A 42 14.02 -6.59 -22.07
N ILE A 43 14.31 -7.89 -22.20
CA ILE A 43 13.60 -8.77 -23.15
C ILE A 43 12.11 -8.84 -22.79
N ALA A 44 11.77 -8.91 -21.51
CA ALA A 44 10.39 -8.94 -21.05
C ALA A 44 9.61 -7.67 -21.45
N GLU A 45 10.21 -6.48 -21.29
CA GLU A 45 9.56 -5.21 -21.70
C GLU A 45 9.40 -5.09 -23.23
N VAL A 46 10.29 -5.70 -24.04
CA VAL A 46 10.04 -5.82 -25.49
C VAL A 46 8.75 -6.62 -25.73
N GLY A 47 8.41 -7.56 -24.86
CA GLY A 47 7.13 -8.25 -24.86
C GLY A 47 5.92 -7.31 -24.80
N TYR A 48 5.95 -6.26 -23.98
CA TYR A 48 4.89 -5.24 -23.95
C TYR A 48 4.76 -4.50 -25.28
N LEU A 49 5.89 -4.13 -25.92
CA LEU A 49 5.89 -3.48 -27.24
C LEU A 49 5.22 -4.37 -28.29
N LEU A 50 5.57 -5.65 -28.31
CA LEU A 50 5.00 -6.63 -29.22
C LEU A 50 3.50 -6.85 -28.98
N ILE A 51 3.07 -6.85 -27.71
CA ILE A 51 1.63 -6.88 -27.37
C ILE A 51 0.94 -5.65 -27.93
N GLY A 52 1.44 -4.44 -27.63
CA GLY A 52 0.80 -3.19 -28.04
C GLY A 52 0.65 -3.07 -29.56
N ILE A 53 1.73 -3.33 -30.32
CA ILE A 53 1.72 -3.27 -31.79
C ILE A 53 0.92 -4.43 -32.39
N GLY A 54 0.99 -5.62 -31.78
CA GLY A 54 0.30 -6.82 -32.29
C GLY A 54 -1.22 -6.76 -32.10
N ILE A 55 -1.68 -6.27 -30.96
CA ILE A 55 -3.09 -5.93 -30.71
C ILE A 55 -3.51 -4.73 -31.55
N GLY A 56 -2.65 -3.73 -31.66
CA GLY A 56 -2.89 -2.51 -32.42
C GLY A 56 -4.02 -1.65 -31.83
N GLY A 57 -4.58 -0.79 -32.66
CA GLY A 57 -5.60 0.16 -32.26
C GLY A 57 -5.02 1.36 -31.50
N PRO A 58 -5.80 2.42 -31.27
CA PRO A 58 -5.28 3.68 -30.74
C PRO A 58 -4.53 3.51 -29.41
N ALA A 59 -5.12 2.79 -28.44
CA ALA A 59 -4.48 2.56 -27.16
C ALA A 59 -3.26 1.64 -27.23
N GLY A 60 -3.29 0.61 -28.10
CA GLY A 60 -2.20 -0.34 -28.25
C GLY A 60 -0.95 0.30 -28.88
N ASP A 61 -1.14 1.03 -29.97
CA ASP A 61 -0.07 1.67 -30.72
C ASP A 61 0.55 2.84 -29.95
N VAL A 62 -0.29 3.70 -29.35
CA VAL A 62 0.19 4.81 -28.49
C VAL A 62 0.86 4.26 -27.24
N GLY A 63 0.27 3.24 -26.62
CA GLY A 63 0.84 2.55 -25.46
C GLY A 63 2.23 1.99 -25.75
N ALA A 64 2.41 1.31 -26.88
CA ALA A 64 3.72 0.79 -27.31
C ALA A 64 4.74 1.92 -27.56
N GLY A 65 4.34 3.00 -28.22
CA GLY A 65 5.20 4.18 -28.44
C GLY A 65 5.66 4.82 -27.13
N MET A 66 4.73 5.03 -26.19
CA MET A 66 5.06 5.55 -24.85
C MET A 66 5.95 4.57 -24.08
N HIS A 67 5.68 3.28 -24.17
CA HIS A 67 6.46 2.25 -23.46
C HIS A 67 7.92 2.26 -23.90
N LEU A 68 8.17 2.36 -25.21
CA LEU A 68 9.51 2.46 -25.76
C LEU A 68 10.24 3.70 -25.23
N GLY A 69 9.58 4.86 -25.24
CA GLY A 69 10.15 6.11 -24.75
C GLY A 69 10.49 6.07 -23.26
N PHE A 70 9.55 5.59 -22.43
CA PHE A 70 9.79 5.43 -20.99
C PHE A 70 10.92 4.44 -20.71
N GLN A 71 10.92 3.27 -21.35
CA GLN A 71 11.97 2.28 -21.13
C GLN A 71 13.33 2.78 -21.62
N ALA A 72 13.41 3.53 -22.73
CA ALA A 72 14.68 4.10 -23.20
C ALA A 72 15.36 4.98 -22.12
N VAL A 73 14.58 5.79 -21.39
CA VAL A 73 15.10 6.65 -20.32
C VAL A 73 15.27 5.90 -19.01
N MET A 74 14.21 5.24 -18.53
CA MET A 74 14.17 4.60 -17.21
C MET A 74 15.09 3.37 -17.15
N ARG A 75 15.06 2.51 -18.18
CA ARG A 75 15.99 1.37 -18.29
C ARG A 75 17.41 1.87 -18.52
N GLY A 76 17.58 2.91 -19.32
CA GLY A 76 18.86 3.59 -19.50
C GLY A 76 19.47 4.00 -18.16
N LEU A 77 18.67 4.59 -17.27
CA LEU A 77 19.10 4.94 -15.91
C LEU A 77 19.55 3.72 -15.11
N VAL A 78 18.75 2.64 -15.11
CA VAL A 78 19.09 1.39 -14.40
C VAL A 78 20.39 0.79 -14.94
N VAL A 79 20.58 0.78 -16.26
CA VAL A 79 21.78 0.25 -16.91
C VAL A 79 23.00 1.10 -16.57
N VAL A 80 22.92 2.43 -16.69
CA VAL A 80 24.06 3.33 -16.45
C VAL A 80 24.44 3.34 -14.96
N ALA A 81 23.46 3.47 -14.06
CA ALA A 81 23.71 3.43 -12.62
C ALA A 81 24.20 2.03 -12.18
N GLY A 82 23.60 0.97 -12.71
CA GLY A 82 24.03 -0.41 -12.46
C GLY A 82 25.45 -0.67 -12.96
N TRP A 83 25.80 -0.19 -14.16
CA TRP A 83 27.15 -0.27 -14.70
C TRP A 83 28.14 0.46 -13.81
N TYR A 84 27.80 1.67 -13.35
CA TYR A 84 28.66 2.40 -12.42
C TYR A 84 28.95 1.56 -11.16
N LEU A 85 27.92 0.95 -10.57
CA LEU A 85 28.09 0.09 -9.39
C LEU A 85 28.98 -1.12 -9.70
N ILE A 86 28.73 -1.83 -10.82
CA ILE A 86 29.53 -2.99 -11.25
C ILE A 86 30.98 -2.60 -11.53
N ALA A 87 31.23 -1.47 -12.19
CA ALA A 87 32.57 -1.00 -12.50
C ALA A 87 33.34 -0.64 -11.22
N ARG A 88 32.66 -0.07 -10.22
CA ARG A 88 33.25 0.24 -8.91
C ARG A 88 33.52 -1.01 -8.09
N THR A 89 32.66 -2.02 -8.11
CA THR A 89 32.85 -3.26 -7.33
C THR A 89 33.66 -4.33 -8.06
N GLY A 90 33.86 -4.20 -9.37
CA GLY A 90 34.49 -5.22 -10.21
C GLY A 90 33.65 -6.48 -10.45
N SER A 91 32.38 -6.49 -10.03
CA SER A 91 31.53 -7.69 -10.04
C SER A 91 30.08 -7.36 -10.34
N SER A 92 29.44 -8.19 -11.17
CA SER A 92 27.99 -8.14 -11.43
C SER A 92 27.18 -9.02 -10.47
N ASN A 93 27.83 -9.73 -9.55
CA ASN A 93 27.16 -10.55 -8.56
C ASN A 93 26.42 -9.65 -7.55
N LEU A 94 25.17 -9.96 -7.29
CA LEU A 94 24.33 -9.17 -6.40
C LEU A 94 24.83 -9.18 -4.95
N ASP A 95 25.53 -10.23 -4.52
CA ASP A 95 26.16 -10.29 -3.19
C ASP A 95 27.33 -9.28 -3.07
N ASP A 96 28.03 -8.98 -4.16
CA ASP A 96 29.09 -7.97 -4.21
C ASP A 96 28.55 -6.54 -4.26
N LEU A 97 27.39 -6.38 -4.88
CA LEU A 97 26.68 -5.11 -4.99
C LEU A 97 25.85 -4.82 -3.73
N ARG A 98 25.69 -5.81 -2.85
CA ARG A 98 24.90 -5.69 -1.62
C ARG A 98 25.43 -4.59 -0.70
N GLY A 99 24.54 -3.73 -0.22
CA GLY A 99 24.91 -2.57 0.61
C GLY A 99 25.71 -1.50 -0.11
N SER A 100 25.60 -1.42 -1.44
CA SER A 100 26.08 -0.26 -2.21
C SER A 100 25.44 1.04 -1.73
N GLY A 101 24.23 1.01 -1.17
CA GLY A 101 23.59 2.18 -0.53
C GLY A 101 24.45 2.84 0.56
N ARG A 102 25.26 2.07 1.29
CA ARG A 102 26.15 2.59 2.33
C ARG A 102 27.50 3.03 1.78
N ARG A 103 28.00 2.34 0.74
CA ARG A 103 29.32 2.60 0.11
C ARG A 103 29.29 3.73 -0.92
N MET A 104 28.21 3.81 -1.68
CA MET A 104 28.03 4.68 -2.85
C MET A 104 26.59 5.23 -2.87
N PRO A 105 26.19 6.04 -1.86
CA PRO A 105 24.79 6.39 -1.61
C PRO A 105 24.11 7.08 -2.80
N VAL A 106 24.82 7.97 -3.49
CA VAL A 106 24.26 8.69 -4.66
C VAL A 106 23.96 7.72 -5.80
N ALA A 107 24.93 6.87 -6.19
CA ALA A 107 24.75 5.92 -7.28
C ALA A 107 23.68 4.87 -6.96
N ALA A 108 23.66 4.36 -5.73
CA ALA A 108 22.64 3.41 -5.28
C ALA A 108 21.24 4.04 -5.21
N THR A 109 21.13 5.32 -4.87
CA THR A 109 19.84 6.04 -4.89
C THR A 109 19.35 6.23 -6.32
N LEU A 110 20.22 6.63 -7.25
CA LEU A 110 19.87 6.75 -8.68
C LEU A 110 19.47 5.40 -9.27
N PHE A 111 20.18 4.33 -8.91
CA PHE A 111 19.83 2.96 -9.30
C PHE A 111 18.46 2.55 -8.76
N GLY A 112 18.23 2.72 -7.44
CA GLY A 112 16.96 2.38 -6.81
C GLY A 112 15.79 3.17 -7.40
N PHE A 113 15.98 4.47 -7.64
CA PHE A 113 15.01 5.33 -8.32
C PHE A 113 14.69 4.82 -9.73
N GLY A 114 15.71 4.46 -10.52
CA GLY A 114 15.52 3.86 -11.84
C GLY A 114 14.75 2.54 -11.79
N VAL A 115 15.09 1.67 -10.83
CA VAL A 115 14.41 0.36 -10.66
C VAL A 115 12.93 0.55 -10.32
N PHE A 116 12.58 1.48 -9.41
CA PHE A 116 11.17 1.79 -9.12
C PHE A 116 10.44 2.43 -10.30
N ALA A 117 11.09 3.31 -11.05
CA ALA A 117 10.49 3.93 -12.24
C ALA A 117 10.18 2.88 -13.31
N VAL A 118 11.14 1.99 -13.58
CA VAL A 118 10.99 0.86 -14.49
C VAL A 118 9.90 -0.13 -14.07
N MET A 119 9.82 -0.42 -12.76
CA MET A 119 8.79 -1.29 -12.21
C MET A 119 7.38 -0.78 -12.55
N GLY A 120 7.23 0.51 -12.84
CA GLY A 120 5.96 1.09 -13.23
C GLY A 120 5.04 1.23 -12.02
N LEU A 121 5.58 1.71 -10.89
CA LEU A 121 4.72 2.21 -9.83
C LEU A 121 4.23 3.62 -10.16
N SER A 122 3.01 3.89 -9.73
CA SER A 122 2.26 5.13 -9.95
C SER A 122 3.04 6.46 -9.88
N PRO A 123 3.97 6.72 -8.92
CA PRO A 123 4.66 8.02 -8.87
C PRO A 123 5.51 8.35 -10.11
N PHE A 124 5.79 7.37 -10.98
CA PHE A 124 6.72 7.54 -12.10
C PHE A 124 6.11 7.41 -13.49
N LYS A 125 4.77 7.31 -13.61
CA LYS A 125 3.96 7.33 -14.85
C LYS A 125 4.38 6.40 -16.01
N GLY A 126 5.50 5.70 -15.92
CA GLY A 126 5.90 4.63 -16.84
C GLY A 126 4.91 3.47 -16.85
N SER A 127 4.14 3.33 -15.78
CA SER A 127 3.02 2.40 -15.65
C SER A 127 1.91 2.65 -16.68
N PHE A 128 1.65 3.90 -17.09
CA PHE A 128 0.58 4.23 -18.03
C PHE A 128 0.75 3.57 -19.39
N SER A 129 1.99 3.45 -19.85
CA SER A 129 2.27 2.72 -21.08
C SER A 129 1.82 1.26 -21.00
N LYS A 130 2.11 0.58 -19.88
CA LYS A 130 1.65 -0.79 -19.62
C LYS A 130 0.12 -0.84 -19.51
N PHE A 131 -0.49 0.16 -18.86
CA PHE A 131 -1.94 0.20 -18.67
C PHE A 131 -2.70 0.35 -19.99
N MET A 132 -2.24 1.22 -20.90
CA MET A 132 -2.83 1.35 -22.25
C MET A 132 -2.69 0.07 -23.08
N ILE A 133 -1.53 -0.59 -23.02
CA ILE A 133 -1.30 -1.84 -23.76
C ILE A 133 -2.22 -2.95 -23.25
N LEU A 134 -2.35 -3.09 -21.92
CA LEU A 134 -3.26 -4.08 -21.32
C LEU A 134 -4.73 -3.73 -21.57
N TYR A 135 -5.07 -2.43 -21.55
CA TYR A 135 -6.40 -1.94 -21.90
C TYR A 135 -6.77 -2.30 -23.34
N ALA A 136 -5.88 -2.05 -24.31
CA ALA A 136 -6.12 -2.38 -25.72
C ALA A 136 -6.40 -3.88 -25.90
N ALA A 137 -5.67 -4.74 -25.19
CA ALA A 137 -5.94 -6.18 -25.21
C ALA A 137 -7.32 -6.52 -24.62
N ILE A 138 -7.76 -5.82 -23.56
CA ILE A 138 -9.08 -6.03 -22.95
C ILE A 138 -10.21 -5.54 -23.87
N GLU A 139 -10.08 -4.33 -24.40
CA GLU A 139 -11.05 -3.69 -25.29
C GLU A 139 -11.31 -4.52 -26.55
N GLN A 140 -10.28 -5.16 -27.10
CA GLN A 140 -10.39 -6.04 -28.26
C GLN A 140 -10.77 -7.49 -27.90
N GLY A 141 -11.08 -7.79 -26.64
CA GLY A 141 -11.53 -9.12 -26.20
C GLY A 141 -10.43 -10.15 -25.95
N HIS A 142 -9.15 -9.76 -26.01
CA HIS A 142 -7.99 -10.62 -25.78
C HIS A 142 -7.56 -10.66 -24.30
N TRP A 143 -8.49 -11.01 -23.40
CA TRP A 143 -8.30 -10.94 -21.94
C TRP A 143 -7.14 -11.82 -21.44
N GLY A 144 -6.88 -12.95 -22.11
CA GLY A 144 -5.77 -13.83 -21.76
C GLY A 144 -4.40 -13.14 -21.81
N ILE A 145 -4.19 -12.26 -22.79
CA ILE A 145 -2.95 -11.48 -22.93
C ILE A 145 -2.82 -10.48 -21.78
N ALA A 146 -3.92 -9.81 -21.42
CA ALA A 146 -3.94 -8.86 -20.31
C ALA A 146 -3.71 -9.54 -18.95
N ILE A 147 -4.25 -10.75 -18.74
CA ILE A 147 -4.00 -11.57 -17.54
C ILE A 147 -2.51 -11.94 -17.45
N VAL A 148 -1.92 -12.40 -18.56
CA VAL A 148 -0.49 -12.73 -18.60
C VAL A 148 0.36 -11.51 -18.28
N GLY A 149 0.05 -10.35 -18.86
CA GLY A 149 0.80 -9.12 -18.56
C GLY A 149 0.64 -8.64 -17.13
N THR A 150 -0.55 -8.80 -16.54
CA THR A 150 -0.77 -8.50 -15.11
C THR A 150 0.05 -9.43 -14.22
N ALA A 151 0.02 -10.75 -14.49
CA ALA A 151 0.81 -11.73 -13.75
C ALA A 151 2.32 -11.51 -13.89
N ALA A 152 2.80 -11.17 -15.09
CA ALA A 152 4.19 -10.83 -15.35
C ALA A 152 4.63 -9.60 -14.53
N THR A 153 3.77 -8.58 -14.39
CA THR A 153 4.07 -7.39 -13.57
C THR A 153 4.25 -7.75 -12.09
N VAL A 154 3.47 -8.71 -11.57
CA VAL A 154 3.64 -9.22 -10.19
C VAL A 154 4.99 -9.91 -10.03
N VAL A 155 5.40 -10.74 -11.00
CA VAL A 155 6.73 -11.38 -10.99
C VAL A 155 7.84 -10.32 -11.05
N ALA A 156 7.66 -9.31 -11.89
CA ALA A 156 8.58 -8.19 -12.05
C ALA A 156 8.82 -7.44 -10.73
N ALA A 157 7.72 -7.11 -10.05
CA ALA A 157 7.77 -6.41 -8.77
C ALA A 157 8.60 -7.16 -7.71
N ALA A 158 8.60 -8.50 -7.73
CA ALA A 158 9.36 -9.31 -6.79
C ALA A 158 10.87 -9.09 -6.93
N TYR A 159 11.43 -9.26 -8.14
CA TYR A 159 12.88 -9.11 -8.29
C TYR A 159 13.32 -7.65 -8.27
N TYR A 160 12.51 -6.69 -8.76
CA TYR A 160 12.83 -5.27 -8.65
C TYR A 160 12.92 -4.84 -7.18
N LEU A 161 11.99 -5.27 -6.34
CA LEU A 161 12.06 -4.98 -4.91
C LEU A 161 13.29 -5.64 -4.25
N LEU A 162 13.62 -6.88 -4.63
CA LEU A 162 14.82 -7.56 -4.12
C LEU A 162 16.11 -6.87 -4.56
N LEU A 163 16.19 -6.33 -5.77
CA LEU A 163 17.31 -5.52 -6.24
C LEU A 163 17.47 -4.27 -5.37
N VAL A 164 16.38 -3.53 -5.13
CA VAL A 164 16.40 -2.35 -4.26
C VAL A 164 16.83 -2.73 -2.85
N GLN A 165 16.26 -3.79 -2.26
CA GLN A 165 16.63 -4.22 -0.91
C GLN A 165 18.12 -4.56 -0.83
N ARG A 166 18.61 -5.45 -1.70
CA ARG A 166 20.02 -5.88 -1.66
C ARG A 166 20.99 -4.75 -1.94
N VAL A 167 20.77 -3.98 -3.01
CA VAL A 167 21.71 -2.93 -3.44
C VAL A 167 21.64 -1.70 -2.54
N CYS A 168 20.42 -1.23 -2.21
CA CYS A 168 20.21 0.06 -1.57
C CYS A 168 20.05 0.00 -0.04
N LEU A 169 19.48 -1.07 0.51
CA LEU A 169 19.06 -1.10 1.93
C LEU A 169 19.85 -2.09 2.81
N GLU A 170 20.21 -3.26 2.29
CA GLU A 170 20.91 -4.28 3.07
C GLU A 170 22.31 -3.83 3.51
N ALA A 171 22.75 -4.29 4.67
CA ALA A 171 24.13 -4.09 5.12
C ALA A 171 25.10 -4.95 4.28
N PRO A 172 26.32 -4.47 3.99
CA PRO A 172 27.33 -5.26 3.26
C PRO A 172 27.67 -6.56 4.03
N THR A 173 27.82 -7.68 3.31
CA THR A 173 28.25 -8.98 3.88
C THR A 173 29.76 -9.11 3.99
N ARG A 174 30.48 -8.49 3.05
CA ARG A 174 31.93 -8.58 2.92
C ARG A 174 32.51 -7.23 2.53
N GLU A 175 33.77 -7.02 2.87
CA GLU A 175 34.52 -5.89 2.34
C GLU A 175 34.79 -6.10 0.84
N VAL A 176 34.56 -5.05 0.07
CA VAL A 176 34.80 -5.01 -1.37
C VAL A 176 35.58 -3.75 -1.64
N GLU A 177 36.81 -3.91 -2.13
CA GLU A 177 37.65 -2.79 -2.52
C GLU A 177 37.07 -2.12 -3.77
N LEU A 178 36.89 -0.80 -3.71
CA LEU A 178 36.24 -0.06 -4.79
C LEU A 178 37.28 0.38 -5.81
N ALA A 179 37.12 -0.05 -7.06
CA ALA A 179 37.88 0.43 -8.19
C ALA A 179 37.63 1.94 -8.44
N PRO A 180 38.56 2.63 -9.16
CA PRO A 180 38.39 4.02 -9.54
C PRO A 180 37.07 4.29 -10.25
N ALA A 181 36.46 5.44 -9.96
CA ALA A 181 35.15 5.75 -10.52
C ALA A 181 35.23 6.10 -12.01
N PRO A 182 34.40 5.48 -12.87
CA PRO A 182 34.20 5.97 -14.22
C PRO A 182 33.48 7.32 -14.15
N SER A 183 34.23 8.41 -14.37
CA SER A 183 33.79 9.79 -14.11
C SER A 183 32.57 10.22 -14.94
N ALA A 184 32.39 9.65 -16.13
CA ALA A 184 31.32 10.02 -17.05
C ALA A 184 29.94 9.42 -16.68
N LEU A 185 29.88 8.26 -16.03
CA LEU A 185 28.61 7.53 -15.86
C LEU A 185 27.68 8.17 -14.83
N LEU A 186 28.21 8.72 -13.73
CA LEU A 186 27.38 9.29 -12.67
C LEU A 186 26.63 10.56 -13.12
N PRO A 187 27.25 11.53 -13.83
CA PRO A 187 26.53 12.64 -14.44
C PRO A 187 25.45 12.19 -15.43
N ILE A 188 25.73 11.18 -16.26
CA ILE A 188 24.74 10.63 -17.22
C ILE A 188 23.54 10.03 -16.46
N ALA A 189 23.79 9.25 -15.41
CA ALA A 189 22.72 8.74 -14.55
C ALA A 189 21.92 9.87 -13.89
N GLY A 190 22.58 10.95 -13.47
CA GLY A 190 21.91 12.15 -12.95
C GLY A 190 20.96 12.79 -13.96
N ILE A 191 21.39 12.94 -15.22
CA ILE A 191 20.57 13.48 -16.31
C ILE A 191 19.38 12.56 -16.59
N LEU A 192 19.62 11.25 -16.71
CA LEU A 192 18.54 10.28 -16.95
C LEU A 192 17.54 10.23 -15.80
N ALA A 193 17.98 10.41 -14.55
CA ALA A 193 17.10 10.52 -13.40
C ALA A 193 16.26 11.80 -13.44
N ALA A 194 16.84 12.94 -13.83
CA ALA A 194 16.10 14.18 -14.01
C ALA A 194 15.05 14.05 -15.13
N VAL A 195 15.42 13.48 -16.29
CA VAL A 195 14.47 13.21 -17.38
C VAL A 195 13.38 12.24 -16.94
N THR A 196 13.74 11.17 -16.21
CA THR A 196 12.77 10.23 -15.64
C THR A 196 11.78 10.93 -14.71
N ALA A 197 12.26 11.83 -13.84
CA ALA A 197 11.40 12.60 -12.94
C ALA A 197 10.48 13.57 -13.70
N VAL A 198 10.99 14.25 -14.74
CA VAL A 198 10.21 15.15 -15.59
C VAL A 198 9.13 14.36 -16.33
N LEU A 199 9.47 13.26 -16.99
CA LEU A 199 8.51 12.40 -17.68
C LEU A 199 7.50 11.76 -16.71
N GLY A 200 7.91 11.52 -15.47
CA GLY A 200 7.05 11.06 -14.38
C GLY A 200 6.03 12.12 -13.94
N VAL A 201 6.38 13.41 -13.93
CA VAL A 201 5.42 14.47 -13.55
C VAL A 201 4.59 14.93 -14.75
N TRP A 202 5.22 15.01 -15.92
CA TRP A 202 4.69 15.61 -17.15
C TRP A 202 4.90 14.66 -18.36
N PRO A 203 4.06 13.61 -18.50
CA PRO A 203 4.17 12.61 -19.56
C PRO A 203 3.60 13.06 -20.92
N GLU A 204 2.86 14.17 -20.96
CA GLU A 204 2.13 14.68 -22.13
C GLU A 204 3.02 14.89 -23.35
N PRO A 205 4.25 15.43 -23.25
CA PRO A 205 5.14 15.56 -24.41
C PRO A 205 5.46 14.20 -25.07
N LEU A 206 5.61 13.15 -24.25
CA LEU A 206 5.85 11.80 -24.75
C LEU A 206 4.58 11.17 -25.32
N LEU A 207 3.42 11.41 -24.70
CA LEU A 207 2.12 10.98 -25.19
C LEU A 207 1.83 11.58 -26.58
N GLU A 208 1.98 12.89 -26.75
CA GLU A 208 1.76 13.57 -28.04
C GLU A 208 2.70 13.05 -29.13
N ALA A 209 3.97 12.78 -28.79
CA ALA A 209 4.92 12.18 -29.71
C ALA A 209 4.47 10.77 -30.13
N ALA A 210 4.04 9.94 -29.18
CA ALA A 210 3.54 8.60 -29.45
C ALA A 210 2.26 8.63 -30.32
N MET A 211 1.32 9.54 -30.05
CA MET A 211 0.11 9.74 -30.86
C MET A 211 0.41 10.11 -32.31
N LYS A 212 1.37 11.02 -32.53
CA LYS A 212 1.82 11.40 -33.88
C LYS A 212 2.40 10.20 -34.64
N VAL A 213 3.22 9.38 -33.98
CA VAL A 213 3.80 8.16 -34.57
C VAL A 213 2.71 7.13 -34.87
N ALA A 214 1.76 6.93 -33.96
CA ALA A 214 0.63 6.03 -34.11
C ALA A 214 -0.46 6.55 -35.07
N LYS A 215 -0.33 7.79 -35.58
CA LYS A 215 -1.33 8.47 -36.42
C LYS A 215 -2.71 8.58 -35.75
N VAL A 216 -2.73 8.70 -34.43
CA VAL A 216 -3.94 8.95 -33.64
C VAL A 216 -4.11 10.45 -33.48
N GLY A 217 -5.12 11.02 -34.13
CA GLY A 217 -5.37 12.47 -34.13
C GLY A 217 -6.28 12.96 -33.00
N ASP A 218 -6.99 12.05 -32.33
CA ASP A 218 -7.98 12.38 -31.30
C ASP A 218 -7.57 11.77 -29.95
N LEU A 219 -7.48 12.60 -28.91
CA LEU A 219 -7.20 12.17 -27.54
C LEU A 219 -8.34 11.33 -26.96
N ALA A 220 -9.58 11.55 -27.39
CA ALA A 220 -10.72 10.75 -26.94
C ALA A 220 -10.66 9.28 -27.37
N ALA A 221 -9.77 8.95 -28.32
CA ALA A 221 -9.56 7.58 -28.78
C ALA A 221 -8.72 6.73 -27.80
N ILE A 222 -8.16 7.32 -26.74
CA ILE A 222 -7.35 6.62 -25.73
C ILE A 222 -7.89 6.87 -24.31
N PRO A 223 -7.76 5.88 -23.40
CA PRO A 223 -8.18 6.06 -22.02
C PRO A 223 -7.31 7.10 -21.29
N HIS A 224 -7.95 8.05 -20.63
CA HIS A 224 -7.29 9.02 -19.75
C HIS A 224 -7.31 8.51 -18.30
N PHE A 225 -6.15 8.16 -17.76
CA PHE A 225 -6.05 7.50 -16.45
C PHE A 225 -5.87 8.45 -15.25
N GLU A 226 -5.72 9.76 -15.47
CA GLU A 226 -5.48 10.71 -14.40
C GLU A 226 -6.22 12.03 -14.60
N ALA A 227 -6.63 12.60 -13.48
CA ALA A 227 -7.09 13.97 -13.33
C ALA A 227 -6.15 14.77 -12.41
N PRO A 228 -6.20 16.11 -12.43
CA PRO A 228 -5.41 16.94 -11.53
C PRO A 228 -5.59 16.58 -10.05
N TRP A 229 -4.49 16.53 -9.30
CA TRP A 229 -4.55 16.20 -7.87
C TRP A 229 -5.17 17.35 -7.07
N SER A 230 -5.99 16.99 -6.08
CA SER A 230 -6.56 17.97 -5.14
C SER A 230 -5.46 18.72 -4.39
N THR A 231 -5.71 20.00 -4.10
CA THR A 231 -4.81 20.83 -3.28
C THR A 231 -4.57 20.23 -1.90
N LEU A 232 -5.56 19.51 -1.35
CA LEU A 232 -5.46 18.79 -0.08
C LEU A 232 -4.38 17.70 -0.09
N VAL A 233 -4.13 17.10 -1.27
CA VAL A 233 -3.07 16.11 -1.47
C VAL A 233 -1.71 16.79 -1.57
N LEU A 234 -1.65 17.88 -2.33
CA LEU A 234 -0.41 18.58 -2.62
C LEU A 234 0.26 19.16 -1.36
N VAL A 235 -0.52 19.62 -0.38
CA VAL A 235 0.01 20.20 0.86
C VAL A 235 0.95 19.24 1.61
N PRO A 236 0.50 18.06 2.08
CA PRO A 236 1.40 17.10 2.72
C PRO A 236 2.41 16.51 1.74
N TYR A 237 2.04 16.26 0.48
CA TYR A 237 2.94 15.64 -0.49
C TYR A 237 4.18 16.51 -0.79
N VAL A 238 3.98 17.77 -1.19
CA VAL A 238 5.05 18.74 -1.43
C VAL A 238 5.74 19.11 -0.11
N GLY A 239 4.97 19.25 0.97
CA GLY A 239 5.51 19.51 2.30
C GLY A 239 6.49 18.43 2.77
N GLY A 240 6.27 17.16 2.41
CA GLY A 240 7.22 16.06 2.66
C GLY A 240 8.59 16.30 2.04
N PHE A 241 8.67 16.78 0.80
CA PHE A 241 9.94 17.17 0.16
C PHE A 241 10.60 18.36 0.86
N ALA A 242 9.82 19.37 1.24
CA ALA A 242 10.33 20.53 1.96
C ALA A 242 10.93 20.16 3.32
N ILE A 243 10.22 19.35 4.11
CA ILE A 243 10.66 18.84 5.41
C ILE A 243 11.91 17.98 5.26
N TRP A 244 11.97 17.12 4.24
CA TRP A 244 13.15 16.33 3.92
C TRP A 244 14.36 17.22 3.65
N ALA A 245 14.22 18.25 2.82
CA ALA A 245 15.31 19.17 2.48
C ALA A 245 15.79 19.96 3.71
N ILE A 246 14.87 20.51 4.50
CA ILE A 246 15.18 21.26 5.74
C ILE A 246 15.87 20.35 6.77
N GLY A 247 15.42 19.10 6.88
CA GLY A 247 15.95 18.11 7.81
C GLY A 247 17.44 17.79 7.66
N HIS A 248 18.05 18.08 6.50
CA HIS A 248 19.50 17.90 6.31
C HIS A 248 20.33 18.93 7.07
N LYS A 249 19.79 20.12 7.30
CA LYS A 249 20.49 21.23 7.96
C LYS A 249 19.95 21.53 9.36
N ALA A 250 18.65 21.34 9.58
CA ALA A 250 17.99 21.74 10.82
C ALA A 250 16.96 20.67 11.28
N PRO A 251 17.41 19.57 11.93
CA PRO A 251 16.52 18.50 12.39
C PRO A 251 15.41 18.96 13.36
N ARG A 252 15.73 19.90 14.27
CA ARG A 252 14.73 20.44 15.20
C ARG A 252 13.65 21.26 14.49
N LEU A 253 14.03 22.05 13.48
CA LEU A 253 13.09 22.81 12.67
C LEU A 253 12.22 21.87 11.83
N ARG A 254 12.80 20.82 11.26
CA ARG A 254 12.06 19.76 10.55
C ARG A 254 10.96 19.17 11.42
N ASP A 255 11.25 18.80 12.66
CA ASP A 255 10.27 18.17 13.57
C ASP A 255 9.13 19.14 13.93
N ALA A 256 9.46 20.41 14.20
CA ALA A 256 8.45 21.44 14.44
C ALA A 256 7.56 21.69 13.20
N LEU A 257 8.18 21.79 12.01
CA LEU A 257 7.44 21.99 10.75
C LEU A 257 6.61 20.77 10.36
N ALA A 258 7.02 19.56 10.73
CA ALA A 258 6.21 18.36 10.56
C ALA A 258 4.89 18.48 11.34
N VAL A 259 4.94 18.88 12.62
CA VAL A 259 3.73 19.09 13.42
C VAL A 259 2.83 20.16 12.80
N VAL A 260 3.41 21.29 12.38
CA VAL A 260 2.65 22.38 11.71
C VAL A 260 2.00 21.89 10.42
N LEU A 261 2.73 21.14 9.59
CA LEU A 261 2.21 20.61 8.33
C LEU A 261 1.06 19.63 8.54
N ALA A 262 1.16 18.75 9.54
CA ALA A 262 0.10 17.80 9.89
C ALA A 262 -1.17 18.53 10.38
N LEU A 263 -1.01 19.49 11.30
CA LEU A 263 -2.13 20.32 11.79
C LEU A 263 -2.78 21.13 10.68
N THR A 264 -1.97 21.70 9.78
CA THR A 264 -2.48 22.44 8.60
C THR A 264 -3.28 21.52 7.69
N THR A 265 -2.76 20.32 7.42
CA THR A 265 -3.42 19.31 6.58
C THR A 265 -4.77 18.90 7.19
N LEU A 266 -4.82 18.63 8.50
CA LEU A 266 -6.06 18.33 9.22
C LEU A 266 -7.06 19.50 9.15
N ALA A 267 -6.60 20.72 9.41
CA ALA A 267 -7.45 21.92 9.37
C ALA A 267 -8.09 22.10 7.98
N LEU A 268 -7.31 21.93 6.92
CA LEU A 268 -7.81 22.02 5.55
C LEU A 268 -8.88 20.96 5.25
N VAL A 269 -8.69 19.71 5.69
CA VAL A 269 -9.69 18.64 5.52
C VAL A 269 -10.96 18.91 6.35
N VAL A 270 -10.83 19.44 7.56
CA VAL A 270 -11.99 19.81 8.40
C VAL A 270 -12.82 20.92 7.74
N MET A 271 -12.14 21.92 7.17
CA MET A 271 -12.74 23.07 6.51
C MET A 271 -13.29 22.76 5.11
N ASP A 272 -12.85 21.68 4.48
CA ASP A 272 -13.34 21.31 3.15
C ASP A 272 -14.76 20.72 3.22
N GLY A 273 -15.71 21.51 2.73
CA GLY A 273 -17.12 21.12 2.61
C GLY A 273 -17.45 20.39 1.31
N SER A 274 -16.50 20.24 0.39
CA SER A 274 -16.75 19.63 -0.93
C SER A 274 -16.73 18.10 -0.93
N LEU A 275 -16.12 17.48 0.09
CA LEU A 275 -16.06 16.03 0.21
C LEU A 275 -17.43 15.41 0.50
N GLU A 276 -17.76 14.37 -0.25
CA GLU A 276 -18.90 13.50 0.04
C GLU A 276 -18.81 12.91 1.46
N PRO A 277 -19.95 12.59 2.13
CA PRO A 277 -19.96 12.19 3.54
C PRO A 277 -19.02 11.02 3.90
N ALA A 278 -19.02 9.96 3.09
CA ALA A 278 -18.14 8.81 3.31
C ALA A 278 -16.67 9.19 3.12
N SER A 279 -16.32 9.86 2.03
CA SER A 279 -14.96 10.38 1.80
C SER A 279 -14.50 11.30 2.93
N ARG A 280 -15.38 12.19 3.42
CA ARG A 280 -15.09 13.10 4.52
C ARG A 280 -14.80 12.37 5.83
N LEU A 281 -15.59 11.35 6.17
CA LEU A 281 -15.36 10.52 7.35
C LEU A 281 -13.96 9.90 7.32
N PHE A 282 -13.59 9.25 6.21
CA PHE A 282 -12.28 8.62 6.08
C PHE A 282 -11.14 9.65 6.01
N ALA A 283 -11.33 10.79 5.36
CA ALA A 283 -10.34 11.86 5.31
C ALA A 283 -10.03 12.40 6.72
N LEU A 284 -11.06 12.59 7.55
CA LEU A 284 -10.91 13.00 8.95
C LEU A 284 -10.23 11.93 9.80
N ILE A 285 -10.57 10.65 9.61
CA ILE A 285 -9.88 9.55 10.30
C ILE A 285 -8.40 9.51 9.90
N PHE A 286 -8.10 9.61 8.60
CA PHE A 286 -6.73 9.55 8.09
C PHE A 286 -5.90 10.73 8.60
N THR A 287 -6.38 11.96 8.43
CA THR A 287 -5.66 13.16 8.88
C THR A 287 -5.59 13.28 10.40
N GLY A 288 -6.65 12.89 11.12
CA GLY A 288 -6.68 12.90 12.58
C GLY A 288 -5.64 11.95 13.16
N ILE A 289 -5.67 10.66 12.76
CA ILE A 289 -4.71 9.66 13.26
C ILE A 289 -3.28 9.98 12.84
N THR A 290 -3.07 10.49 11.62
CA THR A 290 -1.72 10.87 11.18
C THR A 290 -1.18 12.12 11.87
N THR A 291 -2.06 13.03 12.29
CA THR A 291 -1.66 14.16 13.14
C THR A 291 -1.16 13.69 14.50
N VAL A 292 -1.88 12.76 15.14
CA VAL A 292 -1.45 12.17 16.42
C VAL A 292 -0.16 11.36 16.24
N MET A 293 -0.02 10.61 15.15
CA MET A 293 1.24 9.95 14.77
C MET A 293 2.41 10.93 14.67
N VAL A 294 2.23 12.06 13.99
CA VAL A 294 3.29 13.06 13.81
C VAL A 294 3.73 13.62 15.17
N ILE A 295 2.79 13.91 16.07
CA ILE A 295 3.11 14.37 17.44
C ILE A 295 3.89 13.30 18.21
N TYR A 296 3.42 12.05 18.18
CA TYR A 296 4.09 10.91 18.82
C TYR A 296 5.51 10.72 18.28
N SER A 297 5.70 10.90 16.98
CA SER A 297 6.98 10.68 16.28
C SER A 297 8.08 11.68 16.61
N VAL A 298 7.77 12.86 17.14
CA VAL A 298 8.77 13.88 17.47
C VAL A 298 9.84 13.31 18.42
N ASP A 299 9.42 12.79 19.59
CA ASP A 299 10.36 12.18 20.54
C ASP A 299 10.71 10.74 20.14
N TYR A 300 9.78 9.98 19.56
CA TYR A 300 10.04 8.58 19.19
C TYR A 300 11.14 8.45 18.12
N MET A 301 11.21 9.40 17.19
CA MET A 301 12.24 9.45 16.13
C MET A 301 13.41 10.38 16.48
N ALA A 302 13.43 10.98 17.67
CA ALA A 302 14.51 11.84 18.10
C ALA A 302 15.83 11.06 18.15
N GLY A 303 16.83 11.50 17.38
CA GLY A 303 18.14 10.84 17.30
C GLY A 303 18.15 9.52 16.51
N ALA A 304 17.02 9.09 15.92
CA ALA A 304 16.98 7.90 15.09
C ALA A 304 17.79 8.09 13.80
N ALA A 305 18.52 7.04 13.40
CA ALA A 305 19.16 7.00 12.09
C ALA A 305 18.09 7.13 10.98
N ASN A 306 18.40 7.87 9.92
CA ASN A 306 17.50 8.08 8.78
C ASN A 306 16.15 8.73 9.14
N ALA A 307 16.07 9.56 10.19
CA ALA A 307 14.83 10.27 10.54
C ALA A 307 14.30 11.17 9.40
N ASN A 308 15.15 11.74 8.54
CA ASN A 308 14.70 12.49 7.35
C ASN A 308 13.92 11.61 6.38
N ARG A 309 14.36 10.35 6.19
CA ARG A 309 13.66 9.37 5.35
C ARG A 309 12.28 9.05 5.92
N TYR A 310 12.21 8.87 7.25
CA TYR A 310 10.95 8.62 7.95
C TYR A 310 9.93 9.73 7.68
N TRP A 311 10.31 10.99 7.93
CA TRP A 311 9.39 12.12 7.73
C TRP A 311 8.97 12.30 6.28
N PHE A 312 9.90 12.11 5.34
CA PHE A 312 9.61 12.15 3.91
C PHE A 312 8.49 11.16 3.55
N PHE A 313 8.68 9.87 3.85
CA PHE A 313 7.69 8.86 3.50
C PHE A 313 6.41 8.95 4.33
N ALA A 314 6.46 9.45 5.57
CA ALA A 314 5.27 9.71 6.38
C ALA A 314 4.35 10.71 5.69
N PHE A 315 4.87 11.85 5.21
CA PHE A 315 4.05 12.86 4.56
C PHE A 315 3.58 12.47 3.16
N LEU A 316 4.39 11.73 2.39
CA LEU A 316 3.93 11.18 1.12
C LEU A 316 2.81 10.15 1.34
N MET A 317 2.89 9.33 2.40
CA MET A 317 1.80 8.42 2.79
C MET A 317 0.54 9.21 3.17
N ILE A 318 0.65 10.25 4.00
CA ILE A 318 -0.48 11.13 4.38
C ILE A 318 -1.16 11.71 3.13
N GLY A 319 -0.38 12.29 2.21
CA GLY A 319 -0.90 12.82 0.95
C GLY A 319 -1.61 11.76 0.11
N SER A 320 -1.02 10.57 0.00
CA SER A 320 -1.63 9.44 -0.73
C SER A 320 -2.97 9.02 -0.14
N MET A 321 -3.07 8.95 1.19
CA MET A 321 -4.31 8.57 1.86
C MET A 321 -5.41 9.61 1.70
N ILE A 322 -5.08 10.90 1.72
CA ILE A 322 -6.03 11.97 1.38
C ILE A 322 -6.43 11.86 -0.09
N GLY A 323 -5.48 11.57 -0.97
CA GLY A 323 -5.70 11.36 -2.41
C GLY A 323 -6.79 10.34 -2.69
N LEU A 324 -6.79 9.21 -1.96
CA LEU A 324 -7.87 8.21 -2.04
C LEU A 324 -9.24 8.83 -1.76
N THR A 325 -9.35 9.65 -0.71
CA THR A 325 -10.63 10.24 -0.28
C THR A 325 -11.11 11.37 -1.20
N THR A 326 -10.19 12.05 -1.89
CA THR A 326 -10.47 13.12 -2.85
C THR A 326 -10.61 12.62 -4.29
N ALA A 327 -10.44 11.33 -4.56
CA ALA A 327 -10.54 10.79 -5.90
C ALA A 327 -11.99 10.80 -6.39
N HIS A 328 -12.20 11.23 -7.64
CA HIS A 328 -13.50 11.21 -8.34
C HIS A 328 -13.55 10.18 -9.47
N GLU A 329 -12.46 9.46 -9.69
CA GLU A 329 -12.30 8.45 -10.74
C GLU A 329 -11.39 7.29 -10.30
N LEU A 330 -11.56 6.13 -10.91
CA LEU A 330 -10.79 4.92 -10.59
C LEU A 330 -9.28 5.06 -10.89
N GLY A 331 -8.91 5.84 -11.90
CA GLY A 331 -7.52 6.05 -12.30
C GLY A 331 -6.70 6.70 -11.18
N ASN A 332 -7.09 7.90 -10.75
CA ASN A 332 -6.48 8.56 -9.60
C ASN A 332 -6.62 7.77 -8.29
N PHE A 333 -7.74 7.09 -8.07
CA PHE A 333 -7.89 6.22 -6.90
C PHE A 333 -6.80 5.13 -6.88
N TYR A 334 -6.52 4.49 -8.02
CA TYR A 334 -5.47 3.49 -8.17
C TYR A 334 -4.07 4.07 -7.94
N VAL A 335 -3.80 5.24 -8.52
CA VAL A 335 -2.54 5.99 -8.35
C VAL A 335 -2.23 6.19 -6.87
N PHE A 336 -3.18 6.73 -6.11
CA PHE A 336 -3.01 6.95 -4.68
C PHE A 336 -2.95 5.66 -3.86
N TRP A 337 -3.61 4.60 -4.31
CA TRP A 337 -3.54 3.28 -3.67
C TRP A 337 -2.13 2.69 -3.72
N GLU A 338 -1.49 2.77 -4.88
CA GLU A 338 -0.12 2.29 -5.09
C GLU A 338 0.91 3.20 -4.41
N LEU A 339 0.72 4.52 -4.50
CA LEU A 339 1.57 5.49 -3.82
C LEU A 339 1.55 5.30 -2.30
N MET A 340 0.38 5.01 -1.74
CA MET A 340 0.25 4.61 -0.34
C MET A 340 1.06 3.33 -0.05
N THR A 341 0.92 2.26 -0.84
CA THR A 341 1.69 1.00 -0.66
C THR A 341 3.20 1.25 -0.62
N TRP A 342 3.70 2.04 -1.57
CA TRP A 342 5.12 2.31 -1.72
C TRP A 342 5.69 3.13 -0.57
N THR A 343 4.97 4.19 -0.18
CA THR A 343 5.39 5.07 0.92
C THR A 343 5.40 4.34 2.26
N SER A 344 4.37 3.56 2.57
CA SER A 344 4.33 2.78 3.81
C SER A 344 5.29 1.59 3.81
N TYR A 345 5.69 1.05 2.65
CA TYR A 345 6.74 0.03 2.59
C TYR A 345 8.05 0.56 3.21
N PHE A 346 8.48 1.76 2.84
CA PHE A 346 9.69 2.36 3.41
C PHE A 346 9.58 2.67 4.91
N LEU A 347 8.36 2.96 5.39
CA LEU A 347 8.11 3.10 6.82
C LEU A 347 8.19 1.76 7.56
N VAL A 348 7.73 0.66 6.95
CA VAL A 348 7.84 -0.70 7.51
C VAL A 348 9.31 -1.14 7.59
N VAL A 349 10.10 -0.85 6.56
CA VAL A 349 11.53 -1.25 6.51
C VAL A 349 12.48 -0.21 7.08
N GLN A 350 11.99 0.74 7.88
CA GLN A 350 12.78 1.87 8.39
C GLN A 350 14.06 1.44 9.14
N ASP A 351 14.02 0.30 9.83
CA ASP A 351 15.14 -0.27 10.59
C ASP A 351 16.19 -0.99 9.71
N GLU A 352 15.84 -1.35 8.46
CA GLU A 352 16.71 -2.08 7.52
C GLU A 352 17.25 -3.43 8.03
N SER A 353 16.77 -3.94 9.16
CA SER A 353 17.16 -5.28 9.63
C SER A 353 16.68 -6.37 8.66
N PRO A 354 17.37 -7.53 8.59
CA PRO A 354 16.95 -8.64 7.72
C PRO A 354 15.49 -9.07 7.95
N LYS A 355 15.03 -9.00 9.22
CA LYS A 355 13.65 -9.29 9.59
C LYS A 355 12.68 -8.22 9.05
N ALA A 356 13.05 -6.94 9.15
CA ALA A 356 12.26 -5.83 8.61
C ALA A 356 12.15 -5.90 7.09
N LEU A 357 13.26 -6.13 6.37
CA LEU A 357 13.28 -6.25 4.91
C LEU A 357 12.45 -7.43 4.41
N LYS A 358 12.53 -8.59 5.08
CA LYS A 358 11.71 -9.77 4.76
C LYS A 358 10.21 -9.50 4.97
N ALA A 359 9.83 -8.86 6.09
CA ALA A 359 8.45 -8.50 6.34
C ALA A 359 7.93 -7.44 5.35
N GLY A 360 8.76 -6.44 5.04
CA GLY A 360 8.49 -5.43 4.03
C GLY A 360 8.33 -6.02 2.63
N PHE A 361 9.11 -7.04 2.28
CA PHE A 361 8.95 -7.77 1.02
C PHE A 361 7.56 -8.43 0.95
N VAL A 362 7.17 -9.20 1.97
CA VAL A 362 5.83 -9.84 2.01
C VAL A 362 4.73 -8.77 1.95
N TYR A 363 4.88 -7.69 2.71
CA TYR A 363 3.96 -6.58 2.70
C TYR A 363 3.75 -5.97 1.31
N PHE A 364 4.84 -5.58 0.67
CA PHE A 364 4.81 -4.95 -0.64
C PHE A 364 4.24 -5.89 -1.69
N MET A 365 4.72 -7.14 -1.72
CA MET A 365 4.28 -8.13 -2.72
C MET A 365 2.79 -8.46 -2.61
N MET A 366 2.27 -8.60 -1.39
CA MET A 366 0.84 -8.81 -1.20
C MET A 366 0.06 -7.58 -1.66
N CYS A 367 0.39 -6.40 -1.15
CA CYS A 367 -0.35 -5.17 -1.46
C CYS A 367 -0.31 -4.80 -2.94
N ALA A 368 0.88 -4.78 -3.56
CA ALA A 368 1.05 -4.47 -4.98
C ALA A 368 0.43 -5.57 -5.86
N GLY A 369 0.56 -6.85 -5.48
CA GLY A 369 -0.10 -7.95 -6.19
C GLY A 369 -1.62 -7.81 -6.21
N GLY A 370 -2.23 -7.51 -5.06
CA GLY A 370 -3.66 -7.22 -4.96
C GLY A 370 -4.07 -5.98 -5.76
N ALA A 371 -3.24 -4.94 -5.77
CA ALA A 371 -3.47 -3.76 -6.58
C ALA A 371 -3.43 -4.08 -8.08
N TYR A 372 -2.47 -4.87 -8.58
CA TYR A 372 -2.45 -5.25 -10.00
C TYR A 372 -3.69 -6.05 -10.42
N VAL A 373 -4.24 -6.89 -9.54
CA VAL A 373 -5.54 -7.55 -9.80
C VAL A 373 -6.68 -6.54 -9.82
N MET A 374 -6.72 -5.60 -8.88
CA MET A 374 -7.69 -4.50 -8.87
C MET A 374 -7.59 -3.65 -10.14
N HIS A 375 -6.37 -3.36 -10.61
CA HIS A 375 -6.14 -2.61 -11.84
C HIS A 375 -6.75 -3.31 -13.06
N PHE A 376 -6.60 -4.63 -13.17
CA PHE A 376 -7.27 -5.41 -14.20
C PHE A 376 -8.79 -5.21 -14.18
N GLY A 377 -9.40 -5.18 -12.98
CA GLY A 377 -10.82 -4.83 -12.79
C GLY A 377 -11.17 -3.40 -13.23
N ILE A 378 -10.28 -2.43 -12.96
CA ILE A 378 -10.43 -1.02 -13.39
C ILE A 378 -10.41 -0.91 -14.92
N LEU A 379 -9.50 -1.61 -15.59
CA LEU A 379 -9.43 -1.63 -17.05
C LEU A 379 -10.68 -2.27 -17.68
N LEU A 380 -11.18 -3.37 -17.10
CA LEU A 380 -12.43 -3.99 -17.54
C LEU A 380 -13.64 -3.07 -17.34
N ALA A 381 -13.70 -2.35 -16.22
CA ALA A 381 -14.75 -1.37 -15.96
C ALA A 381 -14.75 -0.28 -17.02
N HIS A 382 -13.59 0.26 -17.39
CA HIS A 382 -13.49 1.24 -18.46
C HIS A 382 -13.85 0.64 -19.83
N ALA A 383 -13.36 -0.54 -20.17
CA ALA A 383 -13.69 -1.17 -21.45
C ALA A 383 -15.20 -1.42 -21.59
N GLY A 384 -15.89 -1.69 -20.49
CA GLY A 384 -17.35 -1.89 -20.47
C GLY A 384 -18.18 -0.61 -20.39
N THR A 385 -17.65 0.48 -19.85
CA THR A 385 -18.41 1.71 -19.56
C THR A 385 -17.93 2.96 -20.29
N GLY A 386 -16.73 2.93 -20.86
CA GLY A 386 -16.07 4.05 -21.55
C GLY A 386 -15.58 5.18 -20.62
N SER A 387 -15.51 4.96 -19.30
CA SER A 387 -15.07 6.00 -18.35
C SER A 387 -14.47 5.41 -17.07
N PHE A 388 -13.57 6.17 -16.43
CA PHE A 388 -13.12 5.91 -15.07
C PHE A 388 -13.87 6.76 -14.02
N ASP A 389 -14.68 7.73 -14.45
CA ASP A 389 -15.40 8.65 -13.58
C ASP A 389 -16.42 7.90 -12.72
N PHE A 390 -16.41 8.16 -11.41
CA PHE A 390 -17.26 7.47 -10.46
C PHE A 390 -18.76 7.67 -10.71
N ALA A 391 -19.19 8.84 -11.20
CA ALA A 391 -20.60 9.08 -11.51
C ALA A 391 -21.04 8.28 -12.73
N VAL A 392 -20.20 8.23 -13.79
CA VAL A 392 -20.48 7.44 -14.99
C VAL A 392 -20.50 5.94 -14.67
N LEU A 393 -19.54 5.47 -13.86
CA LEU A 393 -19.47 4.08 -13.42
C LEU A 393 -20.69 3.69 -12.59
N ALA A 394 -21.17 4.57 -11.70
CA ALA A 394 -22.36 4.32 -10.90
C ALA A 394 -23.64 4.21 -11.73
N GLU A 395 -23.71 4.91 -12.86
CA GLU A 395 -24.82 4.79 -13.80
C GLU A 395 -24.74 3.50 -14.62
N ARG A 396 -23.55 3.14 -15.13
CA ARG A 396 -23.38 2.13 -16.18
C ARG A 396 -23.03 0.73 -15.67
N LEU A 397 -22.24 0.60 -14.59
CA LEU A 397 -21.86 -0.72 -14.06
C LEU A 397 -23.08 -1.58 -13.68
N PRO A 398 -24.13 -1.06 -13.02
CA PRO A 398 -25.31 -1.85 -12.67
C PRO A 398 -26.05 -2.45 -13.88
N GLN A 399 -25.85 -1.88 -15.07
CA GLN A 399 -26.51 -2.29 -16.31
C GLN A 399 -25.72 -3.36 -17.07
N MET A 400 -24.49 -3.68 -16.63
CA MET A 400 -23.65 -4.68 -17.27
C MET A 400 -24.18 -6.10 -17.09
N ALA A 401 -23.77 -6.98 -18.01
CA ALA A 401 -24.04 -8.40 -17.88
C ALA A 401 -23.52 -8.94 -16.52
N PRO A 402 -24.30 -9.77 -15.79
CA PRO A 402 -23.95 -10.19 -14.43
C PRO A 402 -22.55 -10.78 -14.27
N LEU A 403 -22.10 -11.58 -15.25
CA LEU A 403 -20.76 -12.19 -15.22
C LEU A 403 -19.65 -11.14 -15.34
N SER A 404 -19.80 -10.17 -16.25
CA SER A 404 -18.81 -9.08 -16.43
C SER A 404 -18.74 -8.20 -15.19
N GLY A 405 -19.90 -7.80 -14.65
CA GLY A 405 -20.00 -7.03 -13.41
C GLY A 405 -19.39 -7.78 -12.21
N LEU A 406 -19.62 -9.10 -12.10
CA LEU A 406 -19.00 -9.93 -11.08
C LEU A 406 -17.47 -9.98 -11.20
N VAL A 407 -16.93 -10.19 -12.41
CA VAL A 407 -15.46 -10.24 -12.60
C VAL A 407 -14.82 -8.90 -12.23
N ILE A 408 -15.43 -7.78 -12.63
CA ILE A 408 -14.98 -6.44 -12.24
C ILE A 408 -15.01 -6.27 -10.72
N ALA A 409 -16.17 -6.55 -10.09
CA ALA A 409 -16.35 -6.37 -8.65
C ALA A 409 -15.42 -7.29 -7.84
N ALA A 410 -15.20 -8.54 -8.28
CA ALA A 410 -14.28 -9.48 -7.65
C ALA A 410 -12.82 -9.03 -7.78
N ALA A 411 -12.40 -8.53 -8.94
CA ALA A 411 -11.05 -8.02 -9.15
C ALA A 411 -10.78 -6.79 -8.27
N LEU A 412 -11.73 -5.85 -8.20
CA LEU A 412 -11.66 -4.70 -7.30
C LEU A 412 -11.61 -5.13 -5.83
N PHE A 413 -12.48 -6.07 -5.45
CA PHE A 413 -12.53 -6.62 -4.10
C PHE A 413 -11.22 -7.25 -3.66
N VAL A 414 -10.51 -7.98 -4.54
CA VAL A 414 -9.20 -8.58 -4.20
C VAL A 414 -8.20 -7.52 -3.72
N GLY A 415 -8.09 -6.38 -4.41
CA GLY A 415 -7.20 -5.30 -3.97
C GLY A 415 -7.59 -4.75 -2.59
N PHE A 416 -8.88 -4.53 -2.37
CA PHE A 416 -9.41 -4.03 -1.09
C PHE A 416 -9.23 -5.05 0.05
N ALA A 417 -9.51 -6.32 -0.21
CA ALA A 417 -9.41 -7.43 0.75
C ALA A 417 -7.98 -7.65 1.22
N VAL A 418 -7.00 -7.59 0.30
CA VAL A 418 -5.58 -7.66 0.68
C VAL A 418 -5.21 -6.50 1.59
N LYS A 419 -5.62 -5.27 1.25
CA LYS A 419 -5.30 -4.08 2.05
C LYS A 419 -6.01 -4.07 3.40
N ALA A 420 -7.24 -4.57 3.46
CA ALA A 420 -7.99 -4.77 4.71
C ALA A 420 -7.37 -5.90 5.57
N GLY A 421 -6.68 -6.85 4.95
CA GLY A 421 -6.08 -8.01 5.62
C GLY A 421 -7.09 -9.13 5.87
N LEU A 422 -8.08 -9.32 5.00
CA LEU A 422 -9.04 -10.43 5.13
C LEU A 422 -8.33 -11.77 4.91
N VAL A 423 -8.75 -12.83 5.62
CA VAL A 423 -8.27 -14.20 5.39
C VAL A 423 -8.67 -14.68 3.99
N PRO A 424 -7.77 -15.29 3.18
CA PRO A 424 -6.40 -15.74 3.47
C PRO A 424 -5.27 -14.72 3.12
N MET A 425 -5.61 -13.46 2.88
CA MET A 425 -4.71 -12.38 2.46
C MET A 425 -4.16 -11.54 3.63
N GLN A 426 -4.24 -12.05 4.86
CA GLN A 426 -3.92 -11.33 6.10
C GLN A 426 -2.43 -11.29 6.46
N ALA A 427 -1.61 -12.17 5.85
CA ALA A 427 -0.27 -12.52 6.36
C ALA A 427 0.69 -11.32 6.50
N TRP A 428 0.55 -10.28 5.68
CA TRP A 428 1.44 -9.12 5.74
C TRP A 428 1.36 -8.36 7.06
N LEU A 429 0.16 -8.23 7.65
CA LEU A 429 -0.06 -7.33 8.79
C LEU A 429 0.63 -7.85 10.07
N PRO A 430 0.47 -9.13 10.50
CA PRO A 430 1.17 -9.67 11.67
C PRO A 430 2.68 -9.81 11.50
N LEU A 431 3.18 -9.78 10.26
CA LEU A 431 4.61 -9.76 9.95
C LEU A 431 5.20 -8.36 10.02
N ALA A 432 4.46 -7.33 9.58
CA ALA A 432 4.93 -5.95 9.52
C ALA A 432 4.96 -5.26 10.90
N HIS A 433 3.93 -5.43 11.73
CA HIS A 433 3.86 -4.72 13.02
C HIS A 433 5.04 -4.98 13.99
N PRO A 434 5.53 -6.22 14.16
CA PRO A 434 6.63 -6.47 15.09
C PRO A 434 7.92 -5.74 14.72
N VAL A 435 8.16 -5.52 13.42
CA VAL A 435 9.40 -4.91 12.90
C VAL A 435 9.29 -3.41 12.62
N ALA A 436 8.09 -2.92 12.29
CA ALA A 436 7.89 -1.51 12.01
C ALA A 436 8.09 -0.67 13.29
N PRO A 437 8.58 0.58 13.15
CA PRO A 437 8.55 1.56 14.23
C PRO A 437 7.15 1.64 14.85
N ALA A 438 7.04 1.78 16.17
CA ALA A 438 5.73 1.82 16.81
C ALA A 438 4.89 3.02 16.37
N SER A 439 5.55 4.15 16.09
CA SER A 439 4.92 5.33 15.47
C SER A 439 4.24 5.02 14.13
N VAL A 440 4.72 4.02 13.38
CA VAL A 440 4.12 3.55 12.12
C VAL A 440 3.08 2.47 12.39
N SER A 441 3.31 1.62 13.39
CA SER A 441 2.41 0.52 13.75
C SER A 441 1.00 1.01 14.13
N GLY A 442 0.88 2.15 14.81
CA GLY A 442 -0.42 2.79 15.07
C GLY A 442 -1.21 3.04 13.78
N PRO A 443 -0.72 3.89 12.86
CA PRO A 443 -1.31 4.11 11.54
C PRO A 443 -1.50 2.86 10.67
N LEU A 444 -0.56 1.90 10.67
CA LEU A 444 -0.73 0.64 9.93
C LEU A 444 -2.02 -0.09 10.33
N SER A 445 -2.31 -0.12 11.63
CA SER A 445 -3.54 -0.70 12.16
C SER A 445 -4.72 0.26 12.02
N GLY A 446 -4.57 1.50 12.45
CA GLY A 446 -5.63 2.50 12.59
C GLY A 446 -6.20 2.99 11.26
N ILE A 447 -5.38 3.12 10.21
CA ILE A 447 -5.80 3.76 8.95
C ILE A 447 -5.47 2.97 7.69
N LEU A 448 -4.34 2.25 7.58
CA LEU A 448 -4.04 1.52 6.34
C LEU A 448 -5.03 0.38 6.08
N THR A 449 -5.39 -0.39 7.11
CA THR A 449 -6.45 -1.41 6.96
C THR A 449 -7.81 -0.77 6.64
N LYS A 450 -8.05 0.45 7.10
CA LYS A 450 -9.28 1.22 6.84
C LYS A 450 -9.30 1.76 5.43
N ALA A 451 -8.16 1.96 4.76
CA ALA A 451 -8.14 2.22 3.31
C ALA A 451 -8.73 1.03 2.52
N GLY A 452 -8.47 -0.20 2.97
CA GLY A 452 -9.15 -1.42 2.48
C GLY A 452 -10.67 -1.32 2.57
N VAL A 453 -11.17 -1.02 3.77
CA VAL A 453 -12.61 -0.84 4.02
C VAL A 453 -13.19 0.34 3.24
N PHE A 454 -12.45 1.46 3.14
CA PHE A 454 -12.85 2.61 2.35
C PHE A 454 -13.03 2.27 0.88
N GLY A 455 -12.11 1.50 0.29
CA GLY A 455 -12.25 1.01 -1.08
C GLY A 455 -13.53 0.18 -1.27
N MET A 456 -13.86 -0.69 -0.32
CA MET A 456 -15.13 -1.46 -0.34
C MET A 456 -16.34 -0.53 -0.27
N VAL A 457 -16.34 0.44 0.65
CA VAL A 457 -17.47 1.38 0.81
C VAL A 457 -17.60 2.29 -0.41
N LYS A 458 -16.54 3.02 -0.78
CA LYS A 458 -16.58 3.99 -1.87
C LYS A 458 -16.78 3.31 -3.22
N VAL A 459 -15.98 2.30 -3.55
CA VAL A 459 -15.98 1.74 -4.90
C VAL A 459 -17.05 0.65 -5.04
N LEU A 460 -17.12 -0.33 -4.13
CA LEU A 460 -18.10 -1.42 -4.31
C LEU A 460 -19.51 -0.98 -3.93
N PHE A 461 -19.69 -0.25 -2.82
CA PHE A 461 -21.05 0.00 -2.32
C PHE A 461 -21.67 1.26 -2.90
N LEU A 462 -20.89 2.34 -3.03
CA LEU A 462 -21.40 3.62 -3.56
C LEU A 462 -21.28 3.70 -5.09
N VAL A 463 -20.12 3.34 -5.67
CA VAL A 463 -19.94 3.41 -7.13
C VAL A 463 -20.56 2.21 -7.83
N VAL A 464 -20.16 0.97 -7.55
CA VAL A 464 -20.80 -0.19 -8.21
C VAL A 464 -22.26 -0.33 -7.78
N GLY A 465 -22.58 0.04 -6.54
CA GLY A 465 -23.94 0.04 -6.01
C GLY A 465 -24.28 -1.27 -5.33
N PHE A 466 -24.67 -1.21 -4.05
CA PHE A 466 -24.98 -2.40 -3.25
C PHE A 466 -26.07 -3.30 -3.89
N GLY A 467 -27.09 -2.71 -4.52
CA GLY A 467 -28.11 -3.47 -5.24
C GLY A 467 -27.56 -4.23 -6.45
N ALA A 468 -26.62 -3.64 -7.19
CA ALA A 468 -25.98 -4.30 -8.33
C ALA A 468 -25.08 -5.45 -7.87
N LEU A 469 -24.39 -5.31 -6.73
CA LEU A 469 -23.57 -6.38 -6.17
C LEU A 469 -24.35 -7.66 -5.88
N LYS A 470 -25.63 -7.56 -5.52
CA LYS A 470 -26.52 -8.73 -5.33
C LYS A 470 -26.87 -9.41 -6.65
N ASN A 471 -26.94 -8.64 -7.74
CA ASN A 471 -27.17 -9.18 -9.08
C ASN A 471 -25.91 -9.84 -9.66
N PHE A 472 -24.73 -9.43 -9.19
CA PHE A 472 -23.45 -10.02 -9.54
C PHE A 472 -23.20 -11.28 -8.69
N ALA A 473 -23.90 -12.36 -9.04
CA ALA A 473 -23.81 -13.64 -8.36
C ALA A 473 -23.37 -14.76 -9.31
N PHE A 474 -22.59 -15.70 -8.77
CA PHE A 474 -22.25 -16.96 -9.45
C PHE A 474 -22.79 -18.12 -8.63
N HIS A 475 -23.65 -18.94 -9.23
CA HIS A 475 -24.37 -20.03 -8.53
C HIS A 475 -25.07 -19.58 -7.23
N GLY A 476 -25.62 -18.36 -7.23
CA GLY A 476 -26.32 -17.79 -6.06
C GLY A 476 -25.41 -17.23 -4.96
N VAL A 477 -24.10 -17.25 -5.14
CA VAL A 477 -23.14 -16.60 -4.24
C VAL A 477 -22.80 -15.22 -4.82
N ASP A 478 -23.24 -14.17 -4.12
CA ASP A 478 -22.93 -12.78 -4.44
C ASP A 478 -21.73 -12.26 -3.62
N LEU A 479 -21.25 -11.07 -3.96
CA LEU A 479 -20.10 -10.47 -3.27
C LEU A 479 -20.41 -10.11 -1.81
N SER A 480 -21.68 -9.84 -1.48
CA SER A 480 -22.12 -9.55 -0.11
C SER A 480 -21.93 -10.77 0.80
N THR A 481 -22.29 -11.95 0.29
CA THR A 481 -22.09 -13.24 0.93
C THR A 481 -20.59 -13.53 1.12
N VAL A 482 -19.77 -13.21 0.12
CA VAL A 482 -18.30 -13.34 0.21
C VAL A 482 -17.74 -12.43 1.30
N LEU A 483 -18.19 -11.18 1.41
CA LEU A 483 -17.79 -10.25 2.47
C LEU A 483 -18.14 -10.79 3.86
N VAL A 484 -19.38 -11.29 4.04
CA VAL A 484 -19.83 -11.90 5.29
C VAL A 484 -18.95 -13.08 5.67
N VAL A 485 -18.77 -14.04 4.75
CA VAL A 485 -18.02 -15.26 5.00
C VAL A 485 -16.55 -14.95 5.31
N LEU A 486 -15.89 -14.13 4.49
CA LEU A 486 -14.48 -13.78 4.72
C LEU A 486 -14.31 -12.92 5.98
N GLY A 487 -15.26 -12.04 6.30
CA GLY A 487 -15.27 -11.28 7.56
C GLY A 487 -15.33 -12.20 8.77
N CYS A 488 -16.28 -13.15 8.79
CA CYS A 488 -16.42 -14.15 9.84
C CYS A 488 -15.18 -15.05 9.97
N LEU A 489 -14.64 -15.54 8.85
CA LEU A 489 -13.41 -16.35 8.85
C LEU A 489 -12.22 -15.56 9.39
N THR A 490 -12.11 -14.28 9.03
CA THR A 490 -11.06 -13.39 9.53
C THR A 490 -11.19 -13.18 11.02
N LEU A 491 -12.40 -12.90 11.54
CA LEU A 491 -12.66 -12.80 12.97
C LEU A 491 -12.22 -14.07 13.70
N ILE A 492 -12.69 -15.24 13.27
CA ILE A 492 -12.43 -16.51 13.97
C ILE A 492 -10.94 -16.80 14.00
N TYR A 493 -10.31 -16.78 12.84
CA TYR A 493 -8.89 -17.09 12.71
C TYR A 493 -8.05 -16.13 13.55
N CYS A 494 -8.33 -14.84 13.48
CA CYS A 494 -7.50 -13.82 14.12
C CYS A 494 -7.73 -13.72 15.63
N GLU A 495 -8.94 -13.92 16.16
CA GLU A 495 -9.16 -13.98 17.60
C GLU A 495 -8.42 -15.18 18.23
N VAL A 496 -8.49 -16.36 17.58
CA VAL A 496 -7.75 -17.55 18.05
C VAL A 496 -6.24 -17.30 18.01
N ARG A 497 -5.72 -16.71 16.94
CA ARG A 497 -4.29 -16.37 16.83
C ARG A 497 -3.86 -15.35 17.87
N ALA A 498 -4.67 -14.31 18.13
CA ALA A 498 -4.37 -13.29 19.14
C ALA A 498 -4.31 -13.89 20.56
N LEU A 499 -5.23 -14.80 20.89
CA LEU A 499 -5.30 -15.44 22.21
C LEU A 499 -3.97 -16.11 22.60
N PHE A 500 -3.33 -16.79 21.64
CA PHE A 500 -2.08 -17.52 21.87
C PHE A 500 -0.81 -16.75 21.50
N GLU A 501 -0.92 -15.51 21.01
CA GLU A 501 0.25 -14.74 20.60
C GLU A 501 0.96 -14.13 21.82
N PRO A 502 2.26 -14.42 22.04
CA PRO A 502 3.01 -13.93 23.19
C PRO A 502 3.68 -12.56 22.96
N GLU A 503 3.89 -12.14 21.72
CA GLU A 503 4.50 -10.87 21.37
C GLU A 503 3.42 -9.78 21.26
N LEU A 504 3.64 -8.64 21.95
CA LEU A 504 2.60 -7.64 22.16
C LEU A 504 2.11 -7.01 20.84
N LYS A 505 3.02 -6.57 19.96
CA LYS A 505 2.61 -5.92 18.69
C LYS A 505 1.94 -6.92 17.75
N ARG A 506 2.37 -8.17 17.71
CA ARG A 506 1.73 -9.21 16.90
C ARG A 506 0.35 -9.60 17.43
N MET A 507 0.17 -9.66 18.75
CA MET A 507 -1.15 -9.87 19.36
C MET A 507 -2.11 -8.73 18.99
N LEU A 508 -1.62 -7.48 19.04
CA LEU A 508 -2.39 -6.31 18.60
C LEU A 508 -2.69 -6.32 17.09
N ALA A 509 -1.80 -6.86 16.27
CA ALA A 509 -2.03 -7.04 14.84
C ALA A 509 -3.15 -8.04 14.56
N PHE A 510 -3.12 -9.23 15.17
CA PHE A 510 -4.20 -10.22 15.01
C PHE A 510 -5.53 -9.67 15.52
N SER A 511 -5.56 -9.05 16.69
CA SER A 511 -6.77 -8.41 17.19
C SER A 511 -7.21 -7.20 16.34
N THR A 512 -6.37 -6.62 15.49
CA THR A 512 -6.79 -5.61 14.50
C THR A 512 -7.56 -6.28 13.37
N LEU A 513 -7.00 -7.37 12.83
CA LEU A 513 -7.61 -8.15 11.76
C LEU A 513 -8.96 -8.73 12.19
N ALA A 514 -9.08 -9.20 13.44
CA ALA A 514 -10.33 -9.71 13.96
C ALA A 514 -11.46 -8.66 13.92
N GLN A 515 -11.16 -7.44 14.37
CA GLN A 515 -12.11 -6.31 14.34
C GLN A 515 -12.40 -5.84 12.91
N VAL A 516 -11.43 -5.89 12.00
CA VAL A 516 -11.69 -5.68 10.56
C VAL A 516 -12.61 -6.78 10.02
N GLY A 517 -12.45 -8.02 10.48
CA GLY A 517 -13.37 -9.12 10.20
C GLY A 517 -14.80 -8.84 10.67
N GLU A 518 -14.97 -8.31 11.90
CA GLU A 518 -16.28 -7.85 12.41
C GLU A 518 -16.88 -6.78 11.48
N ILE A 519 -16.09 -5.75 11.15
CA ILE A 519 -16.53 -4.65 10.28
C ILE A 519 -16.96 -5.19 8.92
N THR A 520 -16.13 -6.02 8.29
CA THR A 520 -16.43 -6.55 6.96
C THR A 520 -17.64 -7.49 6.98
N ALA A 521 -17.80 -8.30 8.01
CA ALA A 521 -18.95 -9.20 8.13
C ALA A 521 -20.26 -8.43 8.23
N ILE A 522 -20.32 -7.41 9.10
CA ILE A 522 -21.51 -6.59 9.27
C ILE A 522 -21.75 -5.71 8.05
N LEU A 523 -20.71 -5.09 7.50
CA LEU A 523 -20.80 -4.30 6.28
C LEU A 523 -21.37 -5.14 5.11
N GLY A 524 -21.02 -6.42 5.03
CA GLY A 524 -21.53 -7.37 4.05
C GLY A 524 -23.05 -7.63 4.12
N LEU A 525 -23.69 -7.41 5.29
CA LEU A 525 -25.16 -7.50 5.41
C LEU A 525 -25.87 -6.40 4.58
N GLY A 526 -25.22 -5.23 4.50
CA GLY A 526 -25.63 -4.06 3.72
C GLY A 526 -27.05 -3.54 3.98
N THR A 527 -27.60 -3.78 5.17
CA THR A 527 -28.70 -2.97 5.70
C THR A 527 -28.17 -1.59 6.10
N ALA A 528 -29.02 -0.56 6.12
CA ALA A 528 -28.60 0.79 6.51
C ALA A 528 -27.95 0.81 7.90
N LEU A 529 -28.57 0.12 8.87
CA LEU A 529 -28.05 -0.04 10.22
C LEU A 529 -26.69 -0.76 10.25
N ALA A 530 -26.50 -1.78 9.41
CA ALA A 530 -25.22 -2.49 9.35
C ALA A 530 -24.10 -1.61 8.78
N VAL A 531 -24.39 -0.79 7.77
CA VAL A 531 -23.44 0.18 7.22
C VAL A 531 -23.08 1.23 8.28
N ASP A 532 -24.07 1.84 8.93
CA ASP A 532 -23.86 2.85 9.96
C ASP A 532 -23.05 2.30 11.15
N ALA A 533 -23.42 1.12 11.64
CA ALA A 533 -22.71 0.44 12.72
C ALA A 533 -21.26 0.13 12.36
N SER A 534 -21.01 -0.34 11.14
CA SER A 534 -19.67 -0.65 10.62
C SER A 534 -18.80 0.59 10.50
N LEU A 535 -19.34 1.68 9.95
CA LEU A 535 -18.63 2.95 9.78
C LEU A 535 -18.32 3.62 11.13
N LEU A 536 -19.25 3.56 12.08
CA LEU A 536 -18.99 4.01 13.44
C LEU A 536 -17.88 3.18 14.10
N HIS A 537 -17.90 1.86 13.92
CA HIS A 537 -16.86 1.00 14.45
C HIS A 537 -15.51 1.25 13.77
N VAL A 538 -15.46 1.53 12.47
CA VAL A 538 -14.24 1.93 11.75
C VAL A 538 -13.54 3.10 12.44
N MET A 539 -14.29 4.16 12.78
CA MET A 539 -13.77 5.33 13.47
C MET A 539 -13.29 4.99 14.88
N ASN A 540 -14.13 4.32 15.67
CA ASN A 540 -13.80 3.96 17.05
C ASN A 540 -12.57 3.03 17.09
N HIS A 541 -12.53 2.03 16.23
CA HIS A 541 -11.44 1.08 16.13
C HIS A 541 -10.13 1.74 15.69
N ALA A 542 -10.17 2.72 14.78
CA ALA A 542 -8.99 3.50 14.40
C ALA A 542 -8.36 4.19 15.62
N ALA A 543 -9.16 4.90 16.43
CA ALA A 543 -8.69 5.58 17.62
C ALA A 543 -8.17 4.61 18.70
N MET A 544 -8.97 3.58 19.05
CA MET A 544 -8.61 2.61 20.09
C MET A 544 -7.33 1.84 19.76
N LYS A 545 -7.16 1.43 18.50
CA LYS A 545 -5.94 0.69 18.09
C LYS A 545 -4.72 1.57 18.02
N THR A 546 -4.85 2.80 17.52
CA THR A 546 -3.72 3.72 17.51
C THR A 546 -3.22 3.95 18.93
N LEU A 547 -4.13 4.15 19.90
CA LEU A 547 -3.76 4.28 21.32
C LEU A 547 -3.06 3.03 21.88
N LEU A 548 -3.59 1.83 21.60
CA LEU A 548 -2.96 0.56 22.01
C LEU A 548 -1.55 0.38 21.44
N PHE A 549 -1.34 0.69 20.15
CA PHE A 549 -0.04 0.56 19.50
C PHE A 549 0.96 1.63 19.94
N PHE A 550 0.51 2.84 20.23
CA PHE A 550 1.38 3.89 20.78
C PHE A 550 1.78 3.60 22.21
N ALA A 551 0.86 3.11 23.05
CA ALA A 551 1.22 2.68 24.40
C ALA A 551 2.17 1.47 24.39
N ALA A 552 1.90 0.46 23.56
CA ALA A 552 2.83 -0.65 23.33
C ALA A 552 4.20 -0.17 22.82
N GLY A 553 4.19 0.83 21.93
CA GLY A 553 5.39 1.49 21.43
C GLY A 553 6.21 2.17 22.51
N ALA A 554 5.57 2.85 23.44
CA ALA A 554 6.21 3.47 24.58
C ALA A 554 6.84 2.45 25.55
N PHE A 555 6.16 1.32 25.80
CA PHE A 555 6.74 0.22 26.58
C PHE A 555 8.02 -0.31 25.92
N ILE A 556 7.96 -0.59 24.61
CA ILE A 556 9.11 -1.08 23.83
C ILE A 556 10.22 -0.03 23.80
N PHE A 557 9.89 1.24 23.61
CA PHE A 557 10.87 2.34 23.59
C PHE A 557 11.66 2.45 24.90
N ARG A 558 11.01 2.21 26.04
CA ARG A 558 11.65 2.29 27.36
C ARG A 558 12.37 1.02 27.80
N THR A 559 11.95 -0.14 27.32
CA THR A 559 12.44 -1.43 27.84
C THR A 559 13.20 -2.27 26.82
N GLY A 560 13.01 -2.03 25.52
CA GLY A 560 13.52 -2.89 24.44
C GLY A 560 12.86 -4.27 24.35
N HIS A 561 11.93 -4.59 25.27
CA HIS A 561 11.24 -5.87 25.29
C HIS A 561 10.05 -5.88 24.33
N HIS A 562 9.66 -7.07 23.89
CA HIS A 562 8.57 -7.28 22.94
C HIS A 562 7.52 -8.29 23.45
N MET A 563 7.91 -9.16 24.37
CA MET A 563 7.03 -10.23 24.87
C MET A 563 6.16 -9.69 25.99
N ILE A 564 4.89 -10.09 26.03
CA ILE A 564 3.92 -9.64 27.04
C ILE A 564 4.43 -9.90 28.45
N ALA A 565 5.09 -11.05 28.68
CA ALA A 565 5.60 -11.45 29.98
C ALA A 565 6.66 -10.48 30.54
N ASP A 566 7.45 -9.84 29.67
CA ASP A 566 8.54 -8.94 30.06
C ASP A 566 8.02 -7.59 30.60
N PHE A 567 6.75 -7.28 30.38
CA PHE A 567 6.11 -6.05 30.87
C PHE A 567 5.45 -6.23 32.26
N ALA A 568 5.76 -7.32 32.96
CA ALA A 568 5.22 -7.62 34.29
C ALA A 568 5.51 -6.47 35.27
N GLY A 569 4.45 -5.85 35.83
CA GLY A 569 4.55 -4.74 36.79
C GLY A 569 4.96 -3.39 36.20
N LEU A 570 5.10 -3.27 34.87
CA LEU A 570 5.56 -2.03 34.21
C LEU A 570 4.63 -0.84 34.48
N GLY A 571 3.35 -1.08 34.75
CA GLY A 571 2.38 -0.03 35.06
C GLY A 571 2.72 0.79 36.31
N ARG A 572 3.61 0.30 37.19
CA ARG A 572 4.11 1.08 38.34
C ARG A 572 5.18 2.10 37.96
N LYS A 573 5.95 1.83 36.90
CA LYS A 573 7.03 2.70 36.39
C LYS A 573 6.52 3.65 35.29
N MET A 574 5.49 3.22 34.56
CA MET A 574 4.86 3.97 33.46
C MET A 574 3.33 4.08 33.64
N PRO A 575 2.82 4.69 34.73
CA PRO A 575 1.39 4.71 35.05
C PRO A 575 0.52 5.41 34.01
N VAL A 576 1.01 6.47 33.34
CA VAL A 576 0.22 7.19 32.33
C VAL A 576 0.08 6.34 31.07
N THR A 577 1.20 5.81 30.57
CA THR A 577 1.18 4.94 29.38
C THR A 577 0.39 3.66 29.63
N ALA A 578 0.57 3.02 30.80
CA ALA A 578 -0.18 1.82 31.15
C ALA A 578 -1.67 2.10 31.39
N GLY A 579 -2.02 3.25 31.96
CA GLY A 579 -3.40 3.70 32.09
C GLY A 579 -4.07 3.90 30.72
N ALA A 580 -3.38 4.56 29.79
CA ALA A 580 -3.83 4.72 28.41
C ALA A 580 -4.04 3.37 27.70
N TYR A 581 -3.11 2.43 27.85
CA TYR A 581 -3.25 1.06 27.32
C TYR A 581 -4.48 0.35 27.90
N ALA A 582 -4.69 0.43 29.22
CA ALA A 582 -5.82 -0.20 29.89
C ALA A 582 -7.15 0.42 29.46
N LEU A 583 -7.22 1.75 29.37
CA LEU A 583 -8.38 2.48 28.86
C LEU A 583 -8.76 2.01 27.46
N ALA A 584 -7.78 1.97 26.55
CA ALA A 584 -7.99 1.53 25.18
C ALA A 584 -8.38 0.04 25.10
N SER A 585 -7.84 -0.79 25.98
CA SER A 585 -8.18 -2.21 26.09
C SER A 585 -9.64 -2.40 26.48
N ILE A 586 -10.10 -1.69 27.51
CA ILE A 586 -11.50 -1.73 27.97
C ILE A 586 -12.45 -1.19 26.89
N ALA A 587 -12.05 -0.11 26.21
CA ALA A 587 -12.82 0.46 25.13
C ALA A 587 -12.98 -0.52 23.96
N VAL A 588 -11.90 -1.16 23.51
CA VAL A 588 -11.92 -2.07 22.34
C VAL A 588 -12.64 -3.39 22.65
N MET A 589 -12.66 -3.82 23.92
CA MET A 589 -13.49 -4.92 24.41
C MET A 589 -14.99 -4.61 24.29
N GLY A 590 -15.36 -3.34 24.16
CA GLY A 590 -16.74 -2.91 24.04
C GLY A 590 -17.47 -2.88 25.38
N LEU A 591 -16.84 -2.38 26.45
CA LEU A 591 -17.50 -2.22 27.75
C LEU A 591 -18.09 -0.79 27.93
N PRO A 592 -19.28 -0.62 28.53
CA PRO A 592 -19.78 0.70 28.93
C PRO A 592 -18.84 1.37 29.95
N PRO A 593 -18.67 2.71 29.93
CA PRO A 593 -19.33 3.71 29.10
C PRO A 593 -18.56 4.10 27.81
N PHE A 594 -17.69 3.23 27.28
CA PHE A 594 -16.77 3.60 26.19
C PHE A 594 -17.40 3.52 24.79
N ASN A 595 -16.87 4.30 23.85
CA ASN A 595 -17.36 4.36 22.46
C ASN A 595 -17.35 3.00 21.75
N GLY A 596 -16.38 2.13 22.05
CA GLY A 596 -16.33 0.78 21.49
C GLY A 596 -17.59 -0.03 21.78
N PHE A 597 -18.20 0.12 22.97
CA PHE A 597 -19.48 -0.53 23.32
C PHE A 597 -20.59 -0.11 22.36
N VAL A 598 -20.74 1.20 22.12
CA VAL A 598 -21.80 1.74 21.25
C VAL A 598 -21.71 1.13 19.86
N SER A 599 -20.51 1.15 19.25
CA SER A 599 -20.34 0.57 17.92
C SER A 599 -20.57 -0.94 17.87
N LYS A 600 -20.03 -1.71 18.82
CA LYS A 600 -20.19 -3.17 18.83
C LYS A 600 -21.63 -3.59 19.13
N PHE A 601 -22.30 -2.88 20.03
CA PHE A 601 -23.71 -3.11 20.30
C PHE A 601 -24.55 -2.89 19.04
N LEU A 602 -24.33 -1.79 18.31
CA LEU A 602 -25.02 -1.52 17.06
C LEU A 602 -24.72 -2.57 15.99
N MET A 603 -23.49 -3.08 15.92
CA MET A 603 -23.12 -4.16 15.00
C MET A 603 -23.84 -5.48 15.31
N VAL A 604 -23.90 -5.86 16.59
CA VAL A 604 -24.67 -7.02 17.05
C VAL A 604 -26.16 -6.83 16.78
N TRP A 605 -26.69 -5.64 17.08
CA TRP A 605 -28.08 -5.29 16.81
C TRP A 605 -28.40 -5.35 15.32
N ALA A 606 -27.52 -4.84 14.44
CA ALA A 606 -27.66 -4.90 13.00
C ALA A 606 -27.73 -6.35 12.47
N ALA A 607 -26.90 -7.24 13.02
CA ALA A 607 -26.93 -8.65 12.66
C ALA A 607 -28.25 -9.32 13.08
N VAL A 608 -28.73 -9.08 14.31
CA VAL A 608 -30.00 -9.63 14.80
C VAL A 608 -31.19 -9.09 14.00
N ASP A 609 -31.24 -7.78 13.76
CA ASP A 609 -32.30 -7.12 12.99
C ASP A 609 -32.36 -7.63 11.54
N ALA A 610 -31.20 -7.93 10.95
CA ALA A 610 -31.10 -8.57 9.63
C ALA A 610 -31.42 -10.08 9.65
N GLY A 611 -31.74 -10.68 10.81
CA GLY A 611 -32.08 -12.09 10.96
C GLY A 611 -30.88 -13.05 11.07
N HIS A 612 -29.67 -12.52 11.24
CA HIS A 612 -28.40 -13.26 11.28
C HIS A 612 -27.87 -13.41 12.72
N TRP A 613 -28.62 -14.15 13.54
CA TRP A 613 -28.31 -14.44 14.95
C TRP A 613 -26.95 -15.13 15.12
N GLU A 614 -26.56 -15.95 14.15
CA GLU A 614 -25.28 -16.65 14.10
C GLU A 614 -24.10 -15.68 14.02
N ILE A 615 -24.22 -14.59 13.25
CA ILE A 615 -23.19 -13.55 13.14
C ILE A 615 -23.13 -12.75 14.43
N ALA A 616 -24.28 -12.39 15.00
CA ALA A 616 -24.36 -11.72 16.30
C ALA A 616 -23.68 -12.54 17.41
N GLY A 617 -23.98 -13.84 17.50
CA GLY A 617 -23.35 -14.75 18.45
C GLY A 617 -21.83 -14.85 18.23
N LEU A 618 -21.39 -14.88 16.97
CA LEU A 618 -19.98 -14.91 16.64
C LEU A 618 -19.22 -13.64 17.07
N LEU A 619 -19.80 -12.46 16.86
CA LEU A 619 -19.26 -11.18 17.34
C LEU A 619 -19.11 -11.16 18.87
N LEU A 620 -20.11 -11.67 19.59
CA LEU A 620 -20.06 -11.75 21.05
C LEU A 620 -18.97 -12.72 21.53
N LEU A 621 -18.84 -13.89 20.91
CA LEU A 621 -17.77 -14.85 21.21
C LEU A 621 -16.38 -14.26 20.90
N GLY A 622 -16.24 -13.55 19.78
CA GLY A 622 -15.02 -12.82 19.43
C GLY A 622 -14.68 -11.76 20.48
N GLY A 623 -15.68 -10.98 20.93
CA GLY A 623 -15.52 -10.02 22.02
C GLY A 623 -15.06 -10.64 23.34
N LEU A 624 -15.58 -11.82 23.70
CA LEU A 624 -15.15 -12.58 24.88
C LEU A 624 -13.70 -13.07 24.75
N ALA A 625 -13.31 -13.63 23.60
CA ALA A 625 -11.92 -14.00 23.33
C ALA A 625 -11.00 -12.77 23.42
N GLY A 626 -11.46 -11.65 22.84
CA GLY A 626 -10.93 -10.30 22.98
C GLY A 626 -10.57 -9.95 24.42
N ALA A 627 -11.59 -9.97 25.27
CA ALA A 627 -11.46 -9.64 26.69
C ALA A 627 -10.37 -10.46 27.38
N VAL A 628 -10.24 -11.75 27.08
CA VAL A 628 -9.22 -12.61 27.71
C VAL A 628 -7.80 -12.11 27.45
N TYR A 629 -7.41 -11.87 26.19
CA TYR A 629 -6.03 -11.48 25.91
C TYR A 629 -5.74 -10.01 26.24
N TYR A 630 -6.71 -9.09 26.13
CA TYR A 630 -6.51 -7.72 26.58
C TYR A 630 -6.35 -7.64 28.10
N LEU A 631 -7.24 -8.30 28.85
CA LEU A 631 -7.14 -8.36 30.31
C LEU A 631 -5.86 -9.09 30.77
N ARG A 632 -5.37 -10.08 30.02
CA ARG A 632 -4.06 -10.70 30.28
C ARG A 632 -2.92 -9.68 30.25
N VAL A 633 -2.91 -8.76 29.27
CA VAL A 633 -1.88 -7.71 29.21
C VAL A 633 -2.06 -6.71 30.34
N VAL A 634 -3.28 -6.22 30.57
CA VAL A 634 -3.59 -5.31 31.68
C VAL A 634 -3.18 -5.93 33.02
N ALA A 635 -3.50 -7.20 33.25
CA ALA A 635 -3.14 -7.88 34.48
C ALA A 635 -1.64 -8.08 34.64
N THR A 636 -0.93 -8.30 33.54
CA THR A 636 0.53 -8.35 33.54
C THR A 636 1.13 -6.99 33.91
N LEU A 637 0.60 -5.89 33.38
CA LEU A 637 1.08 -4.53 33.68
C LEU A 637 0.88 -4.13 35.15
N PHE A 638 -0.27 -4.46 35.77
CA PHE A 638 -0.67 -3.91 37.07
C PHE A 638 -0.62 -4.88 38.25
N PHE A 639 -0.93 -6.17 38.03
CA PHE A 639 -1.10 -7.15 39.12
C PHE A 639 0.11 -8.05 39.35
N LYS A 640 1.16 -7.97 38.50
CA LYS A 640 2.43 -8.67 38.71
C LYS A 640 3.50 -7.75 39.34
N PRO A 641 4.47 -8.29 40.10
CA PRO A 641 5.61 -7.50 40.56
C PRO A 641 6.47 -7.05 39.36
N TRP A 642 7.10 -5.88 39.48
CA TRP A 642 8.06 -5.39 38.51
C TRP A 642 9.34 -6.22 38.57
N THR A 643 9.79 -6.74 37.43
CA THR A 643 10.99 -7.59 37.32
C THR A 643 12.07 -7.01 36.39
N GLY A 644 11.82 -5.85 35.77
CA GLY A 644 12.78 -5.19 34.88
C GLY A 644 13.69 -4.18 35.61
N ALA A 645 14.41 -3.39 34.83
CA ALA A 645 15.35 -2.40 35.35
C ALA A 645 14.66 -1.28 36.16
N ASP A 646 15.32 -0.79 37.22
CA ASP A 646 14.71 0.17 38.15
C ASP A 646 14.65 1.60 37.61
N ASP A 647 15.49 1.92 36.63
CA ASP A 647 15.66 3.23 36.01
C ASP A 647 14.66 3.51 34.88
N VAL A 648 13.75 2.57 34.60
CA VAL A 648 12.65 2.78 33.66
C VAL A 648 11.76 3.94 34.13
N ARG A 649 11.50 4.88 33.22
CA ARG A 649 10.67 6.06 33.43
C ARG A 649 9.54 6.11 32.42
N GLU A 650 8.56 6.97 32.69
CA GLU A 650 7.46 7.27 31.78
C GLU A 650 7.96 7.67 30.37
N ALA A 651 7.10 7.54 29.37
CA ALA A 651 7.40 7.91 27.98
C ALA A 651 7.83 9.40 27.84
N PRO A 652 8.56 9.76 26.78
CA PRO A 652 8.83 11.16 26.45
C PRO A 652 7.55 12.01 26.28
N ALA A 653 7.67 13.33 26.39
CA ALA A 653 6.53 14.24 26.47
C ALA A 653 5.64 14.21 25.22
N SER A 654 6.21 14.18 24.01
CA SER A 654 5.43 14.14 22.77
C SER A 654 4.69 12.80 22.61
N MET A 655 5.29 11.72 23.09
CA MET A 655 4.68 10.39 23.12
C MET A 655 3.51 10.36 24.11
N ILE A 656 3.66 10.91 25.31
CA ILE A 656 2.56 11.03 26.28
C ILE A 656 1.44 11.92 25.74
N ALA A 657 1.77 13.07 25.14
CA ALA A 657 0.77 14.01 24.63
C ALA A 657 -0.09 13.42 23.49
N ALA A 658 0.43 12.41 22.79
CA ALA A 658 -0.27 11.70 21.74
C ALA A 658 -1.13 10.52 22.26
N LEU A 659 -0.88 10.03 23.48
CA LEU A 659 -1.70 9.03 24.18
C LEU A 659 -2.92 9.71 24.82
#